data_AF-A0A7C9KC41-F1
#
_entry.id   AF-A0A7C9KC41-F1
#
_cell.length_a   1.000
_cell.length_b   1.000
_cell.length_c   1.000
_cell.angle_alpha   90.00
_cell.angle_beta   90.00
_cell.angle_gamma   90.00
#
_symmetry.space_group_name_H-M   'P 1'
#
loop_
_entity.id
_entity.type
_entity.pdbx_description
1 polymer ?
#
loop_
_entity_poly.entity_id
_entity_poly.type
_entity_poly.pdbx_seq_one_letter_code
_entity_poly.pdbx_strand_id
1 'polypeptide(L)'
;MEEALTNLLSEESEGLHWITQLKKALRDFSYTEIVRESAWVKQLSPLYEFACQWLPSLCISNESIRYYAIRVEYYSVYKLRRFDPLIAYFYLLCYTYHRTHVINDNLVEAFICHVRQYEEAAKLFAKDMVYKRKSQANEDIKATGKILGFFLNPDITDNVSFGEIRTKAFQLLNREKMEIVTIFIGSSGFGEEEFHWQHLDTLSAAFKKNLRQIIRVLDFSSHTDESGLLEAAIFVLTCLRDGKILRRIPDKDFPVNFLTKSLQKYLYSWIIALGTNMSLGRMGEISDISRQVLQTTYQNFFRMETLKESKDIVANATAKLSIFRHYDIESDVIHSSSDGQRFETQRNTANARYASKYFGLKKGISALTLVGNHVPINAKVIGTHEHESYFVFDLLYNNTTEIAPDRHSVDTHGTNQVNFWILYAFGWQFAPRYKNFPTKTEGIIGFEPPGKYSEEFLIKPIRKVNEELIIEEWPNIQHIMASLGQKETTQSSIVRKLSSYARQNKTKKALWELDNIIRSIYMLDYIDNKSLRQYVAKALNRGEAYHRLKKAIAHVNGGKMNVKSENEQHIIHECTRLIANAVIYFNAELLSSLFERGDPDGLFEMGQLVKISPVAWQHINFYGRFEFNDIATTFSVDEFVKSVDLATLFTD
;
A
#
# COMPACT_ATOMS: atom_id res chain seq x y z
N MET A 1 -19.06 37.93 -27.65
CA MET A 1 -18.57 37.49 -28.98
C MET A 1 -17.99 38.65 -29.78
N GLU A 2 -18.79 39.68 -30.09
CA GLU A 2 -18.31 40.88 -30.81
C GLU A 2 -17.13 41.57 -30.11
N GLU A 3 -17.18 41.69 -28.78
CA GLU A 3 -16.07 42.21 -27.98
C GLU A 3 -14.78 41.38 -28.14
N ALA A 4 -14.88 40.05 -28.11
CA ALA A 4 -13.74 39.15 -28.28
C ALA A 4 -13.13 39.25 -29.69
N LEU A 5 -13.96 39.38 -30.73
CA LEU A 5 -13.50 39.60 -32.11
C LEU A 5 -12.87 40.99 -32.29
N THR A 6 -13.41 42.00 -31.60
CA THR A 6 -12.85 43.37 -31.61
C THR A 6 -11.49 43.42 -30.92
N ASN A 7 -11.32 42.68 -29.82
CA ASN A 7 -10.07 42.56 -29.10
C ASN A 7 -8.95 41.89 -29.93
N LEU A 8 -9.28 41.02 -30.90
CA LEU A 8 -8.26 40.50 -31.83
C LEU A 8 -7.60 41.61 -32.67
N LEU A 9 -8.29 42.73 -32.87
CA LEU A 9 -7.78 43.87 -33.61
C LEU A 9 -7.13 44.93 -32.71
N SER A 10 -7.14 44.79 -31.38
CA SER A 10 -6.51 45.74 -30.45
C SER A 10 -5.00 45.49 -30.29
N GLU A 11 -4.29 46.50 -29.76
CA GLU A 11 -2.86 46.39 -29.42
C GLU A 11 -2.69 45.71 -28.05
N GLU A 12 -1.62 44.92 -27.91
CA GLU A 12 -1.15 44.42 -26.61
C GLU A 12 -0.23 45.46 -25.92
N SER A 13 0.07 45.27 -24.64
CA SER A 13 1.02 46.08 -23.87
C SER A 13 2.44 46.15 -24.45
N GLU A 14 2.81 45.23 -25.36
CA GLU A 14 4.11 45.19 -26.05
C GLU A 14 4.10 45.82 -27.47
N GLY A 15 3.00 46.50 -27.87
CA GLY A 15 2.95 47.31 -29.10
C GLY A 15 2.65 46.56 -30.41
N LEU A 16 2.28 45.27 -30.35
CA LEU A 16 1.80 44.49 -31.50
C LEU A 16 0.32 44.13 -31.34
N HIS A 17 -0.43 44.14 -32.44
CA HIS A 17 -1.82 43.68 -32.45
C HIS A 17 -1.94 42.17 -32.23
N TRP A 18 -2.99 41.75 -31.52
CA TRP A 18 -3.27 40.33 -31.24
C TRP A 18 -3.29 39.46 -32.49
N ILE A 19 -4.02 39.89 -33.54
CA ILE A 19 -4.10 39.16 -34.81
C ILE A 19 -2.73 39.04 -35.51
N THR A 20 -1.83 40.03 -35.36
CA THR A 20 -0.48 39.98 -35.94
C THR A 20 0.38 38.93 -35.25
N GLN A 21 0.23 38.76 -33.94
CA GLN A 21 0.91 37.73 -33.20
C GLN A 21 0.36 36.33 -33.52
N LEU A 22 -0.97 36.22 -33.63
CA LEU A 22 -1.65 34.97 -33.94
C LEU A 22 -1.30 34.43 -35.34
N LYS A 23 -0.92 35.30 -36.29
CA LYS A 23 -0.43 34.93 -37.63
C LYS A 23 0.94 34.26 -37.65
N LYS A 24 1.74 34.39 -36.59
CA LYS A 24 3.10 33.83 -36.57
C LYS A 24 3.02 32.29 -36.58
N ALA A 25 3.68 31.67 -37.56
CA ALA A 25 3.77 30.22 -37.62
C ALA A 25 4.62 29.66 -36.48
N LEU A 26 4.35 28.41 -36.11
CA LEU A 26 5.18 27.67 -35.17
C LEU A 26 6.57 27.47 -35.77
N ARG A 27 7.62 27.87 -35.04
CA ARG A 27 9.00 27.79 -35.54
C ARG A 27 9.64 26.43 -35.28
N ASP A 28 9.42 25.90 -34.08
CA ASP A 28 9.96 24.65 -33.60
C ASP A 28 9.09 24.11 -32.44
N PHE A 29 9.45 22.94 -31.91
CA PHE A 29 8.79 22.34 -30.75
C PHE A 29 9.49 22.68 -29.43
N SER A 30 10.12 23.85 -29.33
CA SER A 30 10.70 24.34 -28.08
C SER A 30 9.62 24.62 -27.05
N TYR A 31 10.00 24.55 -25.77
CA TYR A 31 9.11 24.87 -24.65
C TYR A 31 8.42 26.23 -24.79
N THR A 32 9.16 27.26 -25.21
CA THR A 32 8.62 28.63 -25.36
C THR A 32 7.55 28.71 -26.44
N GLU A 33 7.75 28.02 -27.56
CA GLU A 33 6.79 28.00 -28.64
C GLU A 33 5.55 27.16 -28.27
N ILE A 34 5.72 26.00 -27.63
CA ILE A 34 4.61 25.18 -27.12
C ILE A 34 3.75 25.96 -26.12
N VAL A 35 4.37 26.69 -25.19
CA VAL A 35 3.65 27.53 -24.21
C VAL A 35 2.86 28.63 -24.93
N ARG A 36 3.43 29.25 -25.97
CA ARG A 36 2.74 30.26 -26.78
C ARG A 36 1.52 29.67 -27.48
N GLU A 37 1.67 28.56 -28.20
CA GLU A 37 0.55 27.87 -28.87
C GLU A 37 -0.54 27.44 -27.87
N SER A 38 -0.14 26.90 -26.71
CA SER A 38 -1.06 26.51 -25.64
C SER A 38 -1.83 27.69 -25.05
N ALA A 39 -1.22 28.88 -24.99
CA ALA A 39 -1.90 30.10 -24.55
C ALA A 39 -2.95 30.54 -25.59
N TRP A 40 -2.64 30.43 -26.88
CA TRP A 40 -3.58 30.74 -27.96
C TRP A 40 -4.81 29.85 -27.94
N VAL A 41 -4.67 28.53 -27.72
CA VAL A 41 -5.82 27.61 -27.60
C VAL A 41 -6.81 28.11 -26.53
N LYS A 42 -6.31 28.50 -25.36
CA LYS A 42 -7.15 29.00 -24.26
C LYS A 42 -7.83 30.33 -24.60
N GLN A 43 -7.10 31.25 -25.21
CA GLN A 43 -7.62 32.56 -25.60
C GLN A 43 -8.66 32.46 -26.72
N LEU A 44 -8.50 31.51 -27.65
CA LEU A 44 -9.40 31.30 -28.77
C LEU A 44 -10.58 30.38 -28.47
N SER A 45 -10.58 29.64 -27.35
CA SER A 45 -11.64 28.67 -26.99
C SER A 45 -13.06 29.23 -27.17
N PRO A 46 -13.41 30.43 -26.63
CA PRO A 46 -14.78 30.94 -26.75
C PRO A 46 -15.17 31.25 -28.21
N LEU A 47 -14.21 31.73 -29.02
CA LEU A 47 -14.43 32.02 -30.44
C LEU A 47 -14.56 30.74 -31.25
N TYR A 48 -13.72 29.75 -30.95
CA TYR A 48 -13.70 28.46 -31.61
C TYR A 48 -14.97 27.64 -31.32
N GLU A 49 -15.40 27.57 -30.06
CA GLU A 49 -16.64 26.88 -29.65
C GLU A 49 -17.87 27.47 -30.36
N PHE A 50 -17.97 28.81 -30.41
CA PHE A 50 -19.02 29.47 -31.17
C PHE A 50 -18.91 29.17 -32.68
N ALA A 51 -17.71 29.25 -33.25
CA ALA A 51 -17.49 28.99 -34.68
C ALA A 51 -17.86 27.55 -35.07
N CYS A 52 -17.55 26.56 -34.24
CA CYS A 52 -17.91 25.16 -34.44
C CYS A 52 -19.43 24.93 -34.51
N GLN A 53 -20.22 25.75 -33.81
CA GLN A 53 -21.68 25.67 -33.85
C GLN A 53 -22.27 26.53 -34.99
N TRP A 54 -21.75 27.74 -35.17
CA TRP A 54 -22.35 28.74 -36.04
C TRP A 54 -21.94 28.60 -37.51
N LEU A 55 -20.68 28.31 -37.83
CA LEU A 55 -20.23 28.19 -39.23
C LEU A 55 -20.98 27.09 -40.00
N PRO A 56 -21.26 25.90 -39.43
CA PRO A 56 -22.07 24.89 -40.11
C PRO A 56 -23.51 25.35 -40.41
N SER A 57 -24.09 26.22 -39.58
CA SER A 57 -25.44 26.75 -39.77
C SER A 57 -25.58 27.64 -41.02
N LEU A 58 -24.47 28.16 -41.53
CA LEU A 58 -24.44 28.97 -42.75
C LEU A 58 -24.48 28.12 -44.03
N CYS A 59 -24.37 26.79 -43.92
CA CYS A 59 -24.35 25.85 -45.05
C CYS A 59 -23.28 26.18 -46.12
N ILE A 60 -22.17 26.82 -45.73
CA ILE A 60 -21.03 27.08 -46.61
C ILE A 60 -20.02 25.93 -46.53
N SER A 61 -19.27 25.70 -47.60
CA SER A 61 -18.26 24.63 -47.64
C SER A 61 -17.05 24.96 -46.75
N ASN A 62 -16.35 23.92 -46.26
CA ASN A 62 -15.09 24.08 -45.54
C ASN A 62 -14.03 24.85 -46.36
N GLU A 63 -14.02 24.68 -47.69
CA GLU A 63 -13.15 25.47 -48.56
C GLU A 63 -13.52 26.96 -48.61
N SER A 64 -14.80 27.29 -48.49
CA SER A 64 -15.24 28.69 -48.38
C SER A 64 -14.76 29.30 -47.05
N ILE A 65 -14.89 28.55 -45.95
CA ILE A 65 -14.38 28.97 -44.63
C ILE A 65 -12.87 29.22 -44.70
N ARG A 66 -12.12 28.29 -45.31
CA ARG A 66 -10.67 28.42 -45.51
C ARG A 66 -10.31 29.62 -46.38
N TYR A 67 -11.06 29.85 -47.46
CA TYR A 67 -10.87 31.00 -48.33
C TYR A 67 -10.97 32.34 -47.58
N TYR A 68 -11.98 32.49 -46.71
CA TYR A 68 -12.13 33.71 -45.92
C TYR A 68 -11.08 33.83 -44.81
N ALA A 69 -10.65 32.72 -44.20
CA ALA A 69 -9.53 32.70 -43.26
C ALA A 69 -8.24 33.23 -43.90
N ILE A 70 -7.89 32.75 -45.09
CA ILE A 70 -6.68 33.16 -45.83
C ILE A 70 -6.66 34.67 -46.10
N ARG A 71 -7.82 35.30 -46.36
CA ARG A 71 -7.89 36.76 -46.53
C ARG A 71 -7.39 37.53 -45.31
N VAL A 72 -7.65 37.03 -44.11
CA VAL A 72 -7.17 37.65 -42.86
C VAL A 72 -5.65 37.61 -42.79
N GLU A 73 -4.98 36.56 -43.28
CA GLU A 73 -3.51 36.47 -43.32
C GLU A 73 -2.89 37.62 -44.12
N TYR A 74 -3.45 37.92 -45.30
CA TYR A 74 -2.94 38.96 -46.20
C TYR A 74 -3.34 40.39 -45.81
N TYR A 75 -4.42 40.58 -45.07
CA TYR A 75 -4.88 41.93 -44.71
C TYR A 75 -4.14 42.48 -43.48
N SER A 76 -3.79 43.77 -43.54
CA SER A 76 -3.32 44.52 -42.38
C SER A 76 -4.47 44.79 -41.41
N VAL A 77 -4.16 45.02 -40.13
CA VAL A 77 -5.17 45.39 -39.12
C VAL A 77 -5.94 46.63 -39.53
N TYR A 78 -5.26 47.60 -40.14
CA TYR A 78 -5.88 48.80 -40.70
C TYR A 78 -6.93 48.49 -41.78
N LYS A 79 -6.63 47.53 -42.66
CA LYS A 79 -7.57 47.11 -43.71
C LYS A 79 -8.75 46.33 -43.12
N LEU A 80 -8.52 45.49 -42.13
CA LEU A 80 -9.57 44.74 -41.43
C LEU A 80 -10.57 45.68 -40.72
N ARG A 81 -10.08 46.74 -40.07
CA ARG A 81 -10.93 47.75 -39.40
C ARG A 81 -11.78 48.62 -40.34
N ARG A 82 -11.47 48.63 -41.64
CA ARG A 82 -12.18 49.43 -42.65
C ARG A 82 -13.30 48.66 -43.36
N PHE A 83 -13.38 47.35 -43.18
CA PHE A 83 -14.54 46.59 -43.65
C PHE A 83 -15.78 46.94 -42.83
N ASP A 84 -16.94 46.61 -43.39
CA ASP A 84 -18.16 46.52 -42.60
C ASP A 84 -17.92 45.59 -41.39
N PRO A 85 -18.35 45.97 -40.16
CA PRO A 85 -18.06 45.20 -38.95
C PRO A 85 -18.48 43.72 -39.04
N LEU A 86 -19.64 43.42 -39.64
CA LEU A 86 -20.12 42.05 -39.76
C LEU A 86 -19.26 41.22 -40.72
N ILE A 87 -18.79 41.83 -41.81
CA ILE A 87 -17.86 41.20 -42.75
C ILE A 87 -16.51 40.95 -42.09
N ALA A 88 -15.99 41.92 -41.35
CA ALA A 88 -14.74 41.79 -40.60
C ALA A 88 -14.83 40.67 -39.56
N TYR A 89 -15.93 40.63 -38.79
CA TYR A 89 -16.19 39.60 -37.79
C TYR A 89 -16.31 38.21 -38.41
N PHE A 90 -17.02 38.08 -39.53
CA PHE A 90 -17.10 36.82 -40.26
C PHE A 90 -15.70 36.32 -40.70
N TYR A 91 -14.88 37.19 -41.29
CA TYR A 91 -13.52 36.83 -41.70
C TYR A 91 -12.64 36.44 -40.51
N LEU A 92 -12.68 37.21 -39.43
CA LEU A 92 -11.95 36.90 -38.21
C LEU A 92 -12.42 35.59 -37.59
N LEU A 93 -13.71 35.29 -37.62
CA LEU A 93 -14.25 34.03 -37.10
C LEU A 93 -13.77 32.83 -37.92
N CYS A 94 -13.87 32.90 -39.26
CA CYS A 94 -13.30 31.89 -40.16
C CYS A 94 -11.79 31.71 -39.93
N TYR A 95 -11.06 32.81 -39.73
CA TYR A 95 -9.64 32.76 -39.43
C TYR A 95 -9.35 32.09 -38.09
N THR A 96 -10.05 32.47 -37.01
CA THR A 96 -9.87 31.84 -35.70
C THR A 96 -10.23 30.37 -35.71
N TYR A 97 -11.29 29.97 -36.43
CA TYR A 97 -11.67 28.58 -36.60
C TYR A 97 -10.55 27.76 -37.26
N HIS A 98 -10.11 28.18 -38.45
CA HIS A 98 -9.03 27.51 -39.18
C HIS A 98 -7.70 27.56 -38.41
N ARG A 99 -7.40 28.69 -37.77
CA ARG A 99 -6.15 28.86 -37.03
C ARG A 99 -6.10 27.97 -35.79
N THR A 100 -7.19 27.83 -35.03
CA THR A 100 -7.25 26.90 -33.89
C THR A 100 -7.02 25.46 -34.32
N HIS A 101 -7.55 25.03 -35.47
CA HIS A 101 -7.22 23.71 -36.04
C HIS A 101 -5.72 23.55 -36.30
N VAL A 102 -5.09 24.52 -36.98
CA VAL A 102 -3.63 24.50 -37.24
C VAL A 102 -2.83 24.47 -35.93
N ILE A 103 -3.24 25.22 -34.91
CA ILE A 103 -2.59 25.23 -33.60
C ILE A 103 -2.73 23.85 -32.92
N ASN A 104 -3.90 23.23 -32.98
CA ASN A 104 -4.12 21.89 -32.44
C ASN A 104 -3.27 20.84 -33.16
N ASP A 105 -3.24 20.86 -34.50
CA ASP A 105 -2.41 19.96 -35.31
C ASP A 105 -0.93 20.11 -34.93
N ASN A 106 -0.44 21.35 -34.85
CA ASN A 106 0.92 21.65 -34.40
C ASN A 106 1.23 21.10 -33.00
N LEU A 107 0.30 21.22 -32.05
CA LEU A 107 0.45 20.71 -30.69
C LEU A 107 0.41 19.18 -30.65
N VAL A 108 -0.43 18.54 -31.47
CA VAL A 108 -0.47 17.07 -31.65
C VAL A 108 0.84 16.58 -32.24
N GLU A 109 1.36 17.22 -33.29
CA GLU A 109 2.65 16.90 -33.87
C GLU A 109 3.79 17.08 -32.88
N ALA A 110 3.78 18.17 -32.11
CA ALA A 110 4.75 18.41 -31.04
C ALA A 110 4.69 17.31 -29.97
N PHE A 111 3.48 16.89 -29.58
CA PHE A 111 3.28 15.80 -28.61
C PHE A 111 3.88 14.48 -29.14
N ILE A 112 3.51 14.08 -30.35
CA ILE A 112 4.01 12.87 -31.00
C ILE A 112 5.54 12.93 -31.13
N CYS A 113 6.08 14.08 -31.53
CA CYS A 113 7.51 14.26 -31.69
C CYS A 113 8.26 14.10 -30.38
N HIS A 114 7.84 14.79 -29.31
CA HIS A 114 8.46 14.65 -27.98
C HIS A 114 8.36 13.22 -27.44
N VAL A 115 7.18 12.59 -27.52
CA VAL A 115 7.00 11.20 -27.06
C VAL A 115 7.91 10.24 -27.83
N ARG A 116 7.95 10.32 -29.17
CA ARG A 116 8.84 9.49 -29.99
C ARG A 116 10.31 9.74 -29.68
N GLN A 117 10.72 10.99 -29.46
CA GLN A 117 12.09 11.32 -29.09
C GLN A 117 12.49 10.69 -27.75
N TYR A 118 11.61 10.73 -26.75
CA TYR A 118 11.88 10.11 -25.45
C TYR A 118 11.92 8.59 -25.54
N GLU A 119 11.01 7.99 -26.31
CA GLU A 119 10.95 6.56 -26.56
C GLU A 119 12.21 6.05 -27.27
N GLU A 120 12.62 6.71 -28.36
CA GLU A 120 13.83 6.37 -29.10
C GLU A 120 15.09 6.62 -28.26
N ALA A 121 15.16 7.70 -27.47
CA ALA A 121 16.27 7.93 -26.55
C ALA A 121 16.39 6.80 -25.50
N ALA A 122 15.27 6.38 -24.91
CA ALA A 122 15.23 5.27 -23.96
C ALA A 122 15.63 3.94 -24.61
N LYS A 123 15.16 3.67 -25.83
CA LYS A 123 15.52 2.47 -26.61
C LYS A 123 17.00 2.44 -27.00
N LEU A 124 17.55 3.55 -27.50
CA LEU A 124 18.97 3.65 -27.84
C LEU A 124 19.86 3.50 -26.60
N PHE A 125 19.49 4.16 -25.50
CA PHE A 125 20.15 4.00 -24.22
C PHE A 125 20.14 2.54 -23.76
N ALA A 126 18.98 1.87 -23.87
CA ALA A 126 18.85 0.47 -23.49
C ALA A 126 19.76 -0.45 -24.30
N LYS A 127 19.79 -0.27 -25.64
CA LYS A 127 20.68 -1.03 -26.53
C LYS A 127 22.15 -0.79 -26.22
N ASP A 128 22.55 0.45 -26.01
CA ASP A 128 23.93 0.81 -25.64
C ASP A 128 24.34 0.18 -24.30
N MET A 129 23.45 0.20 -23.30
CA MET A 129 23.69 -0.42 -22.01
C MET A 129 23.79 -1.94 -22.11
N VAL A 130 22.90 -2.60 -22.86
CA VAL A 130 22.99 -4.05 -23.12
C VAL A 130 24.29 -4.39 -23.84
N TYR A 131 24.69 -3.61 -24.84
CA TYR A 131 25.95 -3.81 -25.55
C TYR A 131 27.16 -3.68 -24.62
N LYS A 132 27.23 -2.61 -23.82
CA LYS A 132 28.29 -2.40 -22.81
C LYS A 132 28.35 -3.55 -21.82
N ARG A 133 27.20 -4.02 -21.32
CA ARG A 133 27.11 -5.16 -20.40
C ARG A 133 27.59 -6.46 -21.04
N LYS A 134 27.20 -6.74 -22.29
CA LYS A 134 27.68 -7.91 -23.05
C LYS A 134 29.18 -7.84 -23.32
N SER A 135 29.71 -6.69 -23.70
CA SER A 135 31.15 -6.50 -23.93
C SER A 135 31.95 -6.74 -22.65
N GLN A 136 31.51 -6.14 -21.53
CA GLN A 136 32.15 -6.34 -20.23
C GLN A 136 32.08 -7.80 -19.79
N ALA A 137 30.93 -8.46 -19.97
CA ALA A 137 30.76 -9.89 -19.64
C ALA A 137 31.68 -10.78 -20.51
N ASN A 138 31.83 -10.48 -21.80
CA ASN A 138 32.75 -11.19 -22.71
C ASN A 138 34.23 -11.04 -22.32
N GLU A 139 34.61 -9.94 -21.69
CA GLU A 139 35.95 -9.79 -21.13
C GLU A 139 36.10 -10.59 -19.83
N ASP A 140 35.12 -10.44 -18.93
CA ASP A 140 35.13 -11.02 -17.61
C ASP A 140 34.92 -12.56 -17.62
N ILE A 141 34.27 -13.12 -18.65
CA ILE A 141 34.10 -14.58 -18.82
C ILE A 141 35.43 -15.33 -18.92
N LYS A 142 36.49 -14.66 -19.41
CA LYS A 142 37.83 -15.24 -19.46
C LYS A 142 38.38 -15.56 -18.07
N ALA A 143 38.01 -14.76 -17.05
CA ALA A 143 38.35 -15.02 -15.66
C ALA A 143 37.53 -16.20 -15.09
N THR A 144 36.33 -16.45 -15.61
CA THR A 144 35.46 -17.56 -15.18
C THR A 144 36.08 -18.91 -15.52
N GLY A 145 36.74 -19.05 -16.67
CA GLY A 145 37.51 -20.27 -17.00
C GLY A 145 38.60 -20.60 -15.97
N LYS A 146 39.29 -19.57 -15.43
CA LYS A 146 40.28 -19.75 -14.36
C LYS A 146 39.64 -20.15 -13.03
N ILE A 147 38.45 -19.63 -12.74
CA ILE A 147 37.67 -19.98 -11.54
C ILE A 147 37.16 -21.42 -11.62
N LEU A 148 36.66 -21.87 -12.78
CA LEU A 148 36.28 -23.26 -13.02
C LEU A 148 37.49 -24.20 -12.90
N GLY A 149 38.67 -23.73 -13.30
CA GLY A 149 39.93 -24.47 -13.14
C GLY A 149 40.28 -24.82 -11.69
N PHE A 150 39.75 -24.11 -10.68
CA PHE A 150 39.94 -24.49 -9.28
C PHE A 150 39.35 -25.87 -8.95
N PHE A 151 38.28 -26.29 -9.63
CA PHE A 151 37.68 -27.62 -9.45
C PHE A 151 38.48 -28.74 -10.11
N LEU A 152 39.44 -28.40 -10.98
CA LEU A 152 40.30 -29.34 -11.70
C LEU A 152 41.74 -29.32 -11.17
N ASN A 153 42.04 -28.49 -10.17
CA ASN A 153 43.40 -28.30 -9.69
C ASN A 153 43.74 -29.36 -8.62
N PRO A 154 44.70 -30.27 -8.88
CA PRO A 154 45.07 -31.34 -7.95
C PRO A 154 45.71 -30.83 -6.66
N ASP A 155 46.21 -29.57 -6.62
CA ASP A 155 46.78 -28.95 -5.43
C ASP A 155 45.72 -28.42 -4.46
N ILE A 156 44.45 -28.35 -4.88
CA ILE A 156 43.32 -27.97 -4.01
C ILE A 156 42.70 -29.26 -3.47
N THR A 157 43.05 -29.60 -2.23
CA THR A 157 42.50 -30.78 -1.56
C THR A 157 41.06 -30.57 -1.12
N ASP A 158 40.28 -31.66 -0.99
CA ASP A 158 38.88 -31.62 -0.54
C ASP A 158 38.69 -31.07 0.88
N ASN A 159 39.78 -30.96 1.64
CA ASN A 159 39.79 -30.42 2.99
C ASN A 159 39.86 -28.88 3.02
N VAL A 160 40.10 -28.23 1.88
CA VAL A 160 40.12 -26.75 1.77
C VAL A 160 38.71 -26.21 1.93
N SER A 161 38.54 -25.21 2.81
CA SER A 161 37.21 -24.65 3.04
C SER A 161 36.67 -23.95 1.78
N PHE A 162 35.38 -24.14 1.48
CA PHE A 162 34.73 -23.44 0.36
C PHE A 162 34.86 -21.91 0.49
N GLY A 163 34.94 -21.39 1.72
CA GLY A 163 35.19 -19.98 2.00
C GLY A 163 36.52 -19.46 1.44
N GLU A 164 37.58 -20.27 1.49
CA GLU A 164 38.89 -19.93 0.94
C GLU A 164 38.89 -19.97 -0.59
N ILE A 165 38.25 -20.98 -1.20
CA ILE A 165 38.09 -21.07 -2.65
C ILE A 165 37.29 -19.87 -3.17
N ARG A 166 36.21 -19.50 -2.49
CA ARG A 166 35.40 -18.32 -2.81
C ARG A 166 36.21 -17.02 -2.69
N THR A 167 37.11 -16.92 -1.72
CA THR A 167 37.99 -15.75 -1.56
C THR A 167 38.99 -15.64 -2.72
N LYS A 168 39.61 -16.75 -3.13
CA LYS A 168 40.49 -16.81 -4.30
C LYS A 168 39.72 -16.50 -5.60
N ALA A 169 38.48 -16.97 -5.72
CA ALA A 169 37.63 -16.68 -6.87
C ALA A 169 37.29 -15.18 -6.97
N PHE A 170 36.97 -14.53 -5.84
CA PHE A 170 36.69 -13.08 -5.81
C PHE A 170 37.91 -12.19 -6.04
N GLN A 171 39.13 -12.70 -5.83
CA GLN A 171 40.36 -12.02 -6.24
C GLN A 171 40.53 -12.01 -7.77
N LEU A 172 40.07 -13.06 -8.46
CA LEU A 172 40.11 -13.14 -9.92
C LEU A 172 38.96 -12.37 -10.59
N LEU A 173 37.76 -12.48 -10.01
CA LEU A 173 36.57 -11.81 -10.50
C LEU A 173 35.71 -11.37 -9.32
N ASN A 174 35.63 -10.07 -9.08
CA ASN A 174 34.86 -9.55 -7.96
C ASN A 174 33.38 -9.96 -8.05
N ARG A 175 32.66 -9.89 -6.92
CA ARG A 175 31.27 -10.35 -6.82
C ARG A 175 30.33 -9.73 -7.85
N GLU A 176 30.47 -8.43 -8.11
CA GLU A 176 29.61 -7.70 -9.05
C GLU A 176 29.81 -8.17 -10.49
N LYS A 177 31.06 -8.31 -10.93
CA LYS A 177 31.39 -8.83 -12.26
C LYS A 177 31.00 -10.30 -12.43
N MET A 178 31.16 -11.10 -11.37
CA MET A 178 30.76 -12.51 -11.36
C MET A 178 29.24 -12.66 -11.55
N GLU A 179 28.44 -11.79 -10.93
CA GLU A 179 26.99 -11.73 -11.13
C GLU A 179 26.61 -11.38 -12.58
N ILE A 180 27.29 -10.39 -13.19
CA ILE A 180 27.09 -10.01 -14.59
C ILE A 180 27.39 -11.18 -15.54
N VAL A 181 28.52 -11.88 -15.33
CA VAL A 181 28.89 -13.03 -16.17
C VAL A 181 27.93 -14.20 -15.97
N THR A 182 27.43 -14.42 -14.76
CA THR A 182 26.44 -15.47 -14.49
C THR A 182 25.13 -15.22 -15.24
N ILE A 183 24.66 -13.96 -15.28
CA ILE A 183 23.49 -13.55 -16.07
C ILE A 183 23.75 -13.71 -17.57
N PHE A 184 24.96 -13.42 -18.02
CA PHE A 184 25.36 -13.54 -19.43
C PHE A 184 25.45 -15.00 -19.91
N ILE A 185 25.94 -15.91 -19.07
CA ILE A 185 26.03 -17.35 -19.36
C ILE A 185 24.66 -18.03 -19.21
N GLY A 186 23.83 -17.57 -18.27
CA GLY A 186 22.47 -18.08 -18.06
C GLY A 186 21.50 -17.72 -19.19
N SER A 187 20.39 -18.46 -19.28
CA SER A 187 19.40 -18.35 -20.36
C SER A 187 18.64 -17.02 -20.42
N SER A 188 18.78 -16.16 -19.41
CA SER A 188 17.95 -14.97 -19.20
C SER A 188 18.44 -13.72 -19.95
N GLY A 189 19.73 -13.65 -20.31
CA GLY A 189 20.33 -12.47 -20.94
C GLY A 189 20.19 -11.17 -20.13
N PHE A 190 20.57 -10.03 -20.73
CA PHE A 190 20.30 -8.70 -20.15
C PHE A 190 18.98 -8.16 -20.71
N GLY A 191 18.05 -7.77 -19.84
CA GLY A 191 16.75 -7.23 -20.25
C GLY A 191 16.88 -5.81 -20.82
N GLU A 192 16.51 -5.62 -22.09
CA GLU A 192 16.47 -4.28 -22.73
C GLU A 192 15.41 -3.38 -22.09
N GLU A 193 14.27 -3.96 -21.73
CA GLU A 193 13.12 -3.26 -21.13
C GLU A 193 13.48 -2.55 -19.81
N GLU A 194 14.41 -3.08 -19.02
CA GLU A 194 14.87 -2.45 -17.78
C GLU A 194 15.57 -1.10 -18.04
N PHE A 195 16.62 -1.12 -18.86
CA PHE A 195 17.39 0.09 -19.15
C PHE A 195 16.53 1.14 -19.84
N HIS A 196 15.52 0.70 -20.60
CA HIS A 196 14.53 1.55 -21.19
C HIS A 196 13.72 2.31 -20.12
N TRP A 197 13.09 1.61 -19.17
CA TRP A 197 12.33 2.25 -18.08
C TRP A 197 13.20 3.10 -17.16
N GLN A 198 14.41 2.64 -16.83
CA GLN A 198 15.36 3.40 -16.02
C GLN A 198 15.68 4.76 -16.66
N HIS A 199 15.84 4.79 -18.00
CA HIS A 199 16.06 6.03 -18.71
C HIS A 199 14.83 6.94 -18.67
N LEU A 200 13.63 6.40 -18.90
CA LEU A 200 12.38 7.16 -18.85
C LEU A 200 12.17 7.87 -17.50
N ASP A 201 12.54 7.25 -16.39
CA ASP A 201 12.48 7.89 -15.06
C ASP A 201 13.37 9.14 -14.97
N THR A 202 14.57 9.09 -15.57
CA THR A 202 15.46 10.26 -15.63
C THR A 202 14.89 11.40 -16.46
N LEU A 203 14.00 11.11 -17.41
CA LEU A 203 13.33 12.09 -18.26
C LEU A 203 12.08 12.73 -17.62
N SER A 204 11.71 12.32 -16.40
CA SER A 204 10.50 12.81 -15.72
C SER A 204 10.42 14.34 -15.59
N ALA A 205 11.55 15.03 -15.43
CA ALA A 205 11.60 16.50 -15.42
C ALA A 205 11.28 17.10 -16.81
N ALA A 206 11.77 16.47 -17.88
CA ALA A 206 11.48 16.87 -19.25
C ALA A 206 10.00 16.66 -19.59
N PHE A 207 9.40 15.54 -19.18
CA PHE A 207 7.96 15.28 -19.37
C PHE A 207 7.10 16.37 -18.71
N LYS A 208 7.42 16.72 -17.47
CA LYS A 208 6.70 17.77 -16.72
C LYS A 208 6.83 19.14 -17.37
N LYS A 209 7.97 19.44 -18.00
CA LYS A 209 8.22 20.70 -18.67
C LYS A 209 7.51 20.78 -20.02
N ASN A 210 7.68 19.77 -20.88
CA ASN A 210 7.27 19.83 -22.28
C ASN A 210 5.85 19.25 -22.51
N LEU A 211 5.60 18.01 -22.07
CA LEU A 211 4.33 17.32 -22.35
C LEU A 211 3.16 17.91 -21.58
N ARG A 212 3.38 18.38 -20.34
CA ARG A 212 2.30 18.94 -19.51
C ARG A 212 1.57 20.11 -20.15
N GLN A 213 2.29 20.99 -20.86
CA GLN A 213 1.68 22.17 -21.47
C GLN A 213 0.72 21.76 -22.59
N ILE A 214 1.14 20.78 -23.39
CA ILE A 214 0.35 20.22 -24.49
C ILE A 214 -0.86 19.44 -23.96
N ILE A 215 -0.64 18.54 -23.02
CA ILE A 215 -1.68 17.69 -22.43
C ILE A 215 -2.81 18.56 -21.82
N ARG A 216 -2.49 19.70 -21.20
CA ARG A 216 -3.53 20.57 -20.59
C ARG A 216 -4.54 21.14 -21.60
N VAL A 217 -4.17 21.26 -22.87
CA VAL A 217 -4.97 21.95 -23.90
C VAL A 217 -5.52 21.01 -24.96
N LEU A 218 -4.91 19.85 -25.18
CA LEU A 218 -5.45 18.83 -26.08
C LEU A 218 -6.56 18.03 -25.43
N ASP A 219 -7.55 17.67 -26.25
CA ASP A 219 -8.57 16.68 -25.90
C ASP A 219 -8.18 15.32 -26.48
N PHE A 220 -8.45 14.27 -25.71
CA PHE A 220 -8.16 12.88 -26.08
C PHE A 220 -9.48 12.16 -26.32
N SER A 221 -9.53 11.34 -27.36
CA SER A 221 -10.66 10.48 -27.69
C SER A 221 -10.16 9.08 -28.03
N SER A 222 -11.03 8.09 -27.89
CA SER A 222 -10.76 6.69 -28.27
C SER A 222 -11.76 6.27 -29.33
N HIS A 223 -11.32 5.40 -30.25
CA HIS A 223 -12.22 4.71 -31.18
C HIS A 223 -12.86 3.46 -30.56
N THR A 224 -12.50 3.11 -29.33
CA THR A 224 -13.08 2.00 -28.56
C THR A 224 -13.89 2.55 -27.39
N ASP A 225 -15.09 2.00 -27.19
CA ASP A 225 -16.03 2.43 -26.14
C ASP A 225 -15.53 2.10 -24.72
N GLU A 226 -14.68 1.08 -24.58
CA GLU A 226 -14.12 0.62 -23.30
C GLU A 226 -12.60 0.86 -23.22
N SER A 227 -12.20 2.12 -23.07
CA SER A 227 -10.79 2.47 -22.88
C SER A 227 -10.55 2.94 -21.45
N GLY A 228 -10.26 2.01 -20.53
CA GLY A 228 -9.84 2.35 -19.16
C GLY A 228 -8.61 3.29 -19.15
N LEU A 229 -7.81 3.26 -20.21
CA LEU A 229 -6.70 4.20 -20.41
C LEU A 229 -7.18 5.62 -20.75
N LEU A 230 -8.23 5.76 -21.58
CA LEU A 230 -8.85 7.05 -21.85
C LEU A 230 -9.47 7.62 -20.57
N GLU A 231 -10.15 6.77 -19.76
CA GLU A 231 -10.66 7.18 -18.45
C GLU A 231 -9.55 7.75 -17.56
N ALA A 232 -8.41 7.06 -17.48
CA ALA A 232 -7.24 7.53 -16.75
C ALA A 232 -6.63 8.81 -17.32
N ALA A 233 -6.55 8.93 -18.64
CA ALA A 233 -6.08 10.14 -19.30
C ALA A 233 -7.01 11.32 -18.98
N ILE A 234 -8.33 11.16 -19.14
CA ILE A 234 -9.34 12.19 -18.84
C ILE A 234 -9.30 12.58 -17.37
N PHE A 235 -9.17 11.62 -16.45
CA PHE A 235 -9.03 11.91 -15.03
C PHE A 235 -7.81 12.81 -14.74
N VAL A 236 -6.64 12.44 -15.26
CA VAL A 236 -5.41 13.24 -15.08
C VAL A 236 -5.54 14.61 -15.75
N LEU A 237 -6.12 14.68 -16.95
CA LEU A 237 -6.39 15.93 -17.68
C LEU A 237 -7.25 16.88 -16.86
N THR A 238 -8.36 16.38 -16.33
CA THR A 238 -9.30 17.15 -15.50
C THR A 238 -8.60 17.69 -14.26
N CYS A 239 -7.81 16.84 -13.57
CA CYS A 239 -7.04 17.27 -12.41
C CYS A 239 -6.03 18.38 -12.74
N LEU A 240 -5.33 18.25 -13.88
CA LEU A 240 -4.36 19.25 -14.33
C LEU A 240 -5.01 20.56 -14.79
N ARG A 241 -6.20 20.50 -15.38
CA ARG A 241 -7.01 21.67 -15.77
C ARG A 241 -7.50 22.42 -14.54
N ASP A 242 -7.98 21.70 -13.52
CA ASP A 242 -8.48 22.25 -12.25
C ASP A 242 -7.37 22.72 -11.29
N GLY A 243 -6.10 22.46 -11.61
CA GLY A 243 -4.98 22.76 -10.70
C GLY A 243 -4.93 21.86 -9.46
N LYS A 244 -5.63 20.72 -9.49
CA LYS A 244 -5.61 19.72 -8.40
C LYS A 244 -4.25 19.01 -8.36
N ILE A 245 -3.77 18.76 -7.15
CA ILE A 245 -2.55 18.00 -6.93
C ILE A 245 -2.94 16.52 -6.82
N LEU A 246 -2.51 15.69 -7.78
CA LEU A 246 -2.83 14.26 -7.82
C LEU A 246 -2.57 13.53 -6.48
N ARG A 247 -1.50 13.91 -5.76
CA ARG A 247 -1.16 13.32 -4.45
C ARG A 247 -2.17 13.61 -3.32
N ARG A 248 -3.15 14.48 -3.54
CA ARG A 248 -4.19 14.84 -2.56
C ARG A 248 -5.55 14.23 -2.89
N ILE A 249 -5.66 13.52 -4.01
CA ILE A 249 -6.90 12.87 -4.43
C ILE A 249 -7.00 11.52 -3.70
N PRO A 250 -8.16 11.17 -3.11
CA PRO A 250 -8.37 9.84 -2.55
C PRO A 250 -8.08 8.73 -3.55
N ASP A 251 -7.42 7.66 -3.09
CA ASP A 251 -7.00 6.54 -3.96
C ASP A 251 -8.17 5.87 -4.68
N LYS A 252 -9.34 5.77 -4.01
CA LYS A 252 -10.58 5.22 -4.58
C LYS A 252 -11.11 5.96 -5.80
N ASP A 253 -10.71 7.22 -6.00
CA ASP A 253 -11.15 8.06 -7.11
C ASP A 253 -10.26 7.88 -8.35
N PHE A 254 -9.13 7.16 -8.23
CA PHE A 254 -8.26 6.88 -9.36
C PHE A 254 -8.85 5.76 -10.23
N PRO A 255 -8.97 5.97 -11.56
CA PRO A 255 -9.38 4.92 -12.47
C PRO A 255 -8.30 3.85 -12.55
N VAL A 256 -8.69 2.58 -12.42
CA VAL A 256 -7.78 1.43 -12.41
C VAL A 256 -8.05 0.43 -13.54
N ASN A 257 -9.09 0.68 -14.34
CA ASN A 257 -9.55 -0.22 -15.41
C ASN A 257 -8.52 -0.39 -16.54
N PHE A 258 -7.48 0.44 -16.61
CA PHE A 258 -6.38 0.29 -17.56
C PHE A 258 -5.33 -0.75 -17.14
N LEU A 259 -5.39 -1.27 -15.91
CA LEU A 259 -4.46 -2.28 -15.44
C LEU A 259 -4.79 -3.63 -16.10
N THR A 260 -3.85 -4.14 -16.89
CA THR A 260 -4.03 -5.41 -17.60
C THR A 260 -3.83 -6.62 -16.68
N LYS A 261 -4.50 -7.76 -16.97
CA LYS A 261 -4.24 -9.03 -16.28
C LYS A 261 -2.77 -9.45 -16.31
N SER A 262 -2.04 -9.06 -17.35
CA SER A 262 -0.60 -9.31 -17.48
C SER A 262 0.24 -8.64 -16.39
N LEU A 263 -0.26 -7.63 -15.68
CA LEU A 263 0.44 -6.98 -14.57
C LEU A 263 0.29 -7.74 -13.23
N GLN A 264 -0.76 -8.56 -13.09
CA GLN A 264 -1.07 -9.26 -11.83
C GLN A 264 0.07 -10.17 -11.38
N LYS A 265 0.71 -10.87 -12.32
CA LYS A 265 1.87 -11.73 -12.05
C LYS A 265 3.04 -10.99 -11.38
N TYR A 266 3.25 -9.74 -11.74
CA TYR A 266 4.31 -8.91 -11.13
C TYR A 266 3.91 -8.47 -9.72
N LEU A 267 2.63 -8.24 -9.47
CA LEU A 267 2.13 -7.93 -8.14
C LEU A 267 2.24 -9.14 -7.20
N TYR A 268 1.80 -10.33 -7.64
CA TYR A 268 1.87 -11.55 -6.83
C TYR A 268 3.30 -11.95 -6.52
N SER A 269 4.19 -11.93 -7.51
CA SER A 269 5.60 -12.24 -7.31
C SER A 269 6.27 -11.33 -6.29
N TRP A 270 5.89 -10.04 -6.28
CA TRP A 270 6.39 -9.10 -5.29
C TRP A 270 5.78 -9.32 -3.90
N ILE A 271 4.47 -9.52 -3.79
CA ILE A 271 3.79 -9.78 -2.51
C ILE A 271 4.39 -11.01 -1.85
N ILE A 272 4.58 -12.09 -2.62
CA ILE A 272 5.21 -13.33 -2.14
C ILE A 272 6.66 -13.08 -1.76
N ALA A 273 7.44 -12.39 -2.60
CA ALA A 273 8.85 -12.11 -2.30
C ALA A 273 9.01 -11.38 -0.96
N LEU A 274 8.30 -10.26 -0.79
CA LEU A 274 8.41 -9.47 0.43
C LEU A 274 7.77 -10.15 1.62
N GLY A 275 6.60 -10.75 1.46
CA GLY A 275 5.90 -11.43 2.55
C GLY A 275 6.70 -12.61 3.10
N THR A 276 7.45 -13.32 2.24
CA THR A 276 8.38 -14.40 2.62
C THR A 276 9.77 -13.91 3.03
N ASN A 277 9.96 -12.58 3.10
CA ASN A 277 11.21 -11.91 3.45
C ASN A 277 12.39 -12.31 2.52
N MET A 278 12.07 -12.68 1.27
CA MET A 278 13.01 -12.87 0.19
C MET A 278 13.37 -11.53 -0.43
N SER A 279 14.64 -11.37 -0.83
CA SER A 279 15.01 -10.19 -1.62
C SER A 279 14.41 -10.31 -3.01
N LEU A 280 14.07 -9.18 -3.65
CA LEU A 280 13.63 -9.16 -5.04
C LEU A 280 14.68 -9.80 -5.98
N GLY A 281 15.96 -9.70 -5.61
CA GLY A 281 17.03 -10.42 -6.31
C GLY A 281 16.88 -11.93 -6.24
N ARG A 282 16.68 -12.49 -5.05
CA ARG A 282 16.50 -13.93 -4.87
C ARG A 282 15.21 -14.41 -5.54
N MET A 283 14.10 -13.67 -5.42
CA MET A 283 12.86 -14.02 -6.13
C MET A 283 13.08 -14.06 -7.64
N GLY A 284 13.85 -13.12 -8.21
CA GLY A 284 14.18 -13.13 -9.62
C GLY A 284 15.06 -14.31 -10.08
N GLU A 285 15.81 -14.93 -9.17
CA GLU A 285 16.61 -16.13 -9.46
C GLU A 285 15.78 -17.42 -9.40
N ILE A 286 14.75 -17.46 -8.55
CA ILE A 286 13.93 -18.64 -8.29
C ILE A 286 12.53 -18.55 -8.88
N SER A 287 12.29 -17.60 -9.77
CA SER A 287 11.02 -17.47 -10.48
C SER A 287 11.23 -17.24 -11.98
N ASP A 288 10.13 -17.29 -12.71
CA ASP A 288 10.06 -16.93 -14.13
C ASP A 288 9.87 -15.41 -14.37
N ILE A 289 10.04 -14.59 -13.33
CA ILE A 289 10.03 -13.12 -13.39
C ILE A 289 11.44 -12.62 -13.13
N SER A 290 11.97 -11.76 -14.01
CA SER A 290 13.32 -11.21 -13.82
C SER A 290 13.39 -10.30 -12.59
N ARG A 291 14.55 -10.29 -11.93
CA ARG A 291 14.86 -9.42 -10.78
C ARG A 291 14.50 -7.96 -11.05
N GLN A 292 14.70 -7.50 -12.27
CA GLN A 292 14.60 -6.08 -12.60
C GLN A 292 13.17 -5.65 -12.86
N VAL A 293 12.33 -6.53 -13.43
CA VAL A 293 10.89 -6.30 -13.50
C VAL A 293 10.28 -6.23 -12.10
N LEU A 294 10.73 -7.06 -11.16
CA LEU A 294 10.31 -6.96 -9.75
C LEU A 294 10.68 -5.61 -9.12
N GLN A 295 11.86 -5.07 -9.44
CA GLN A 295 12.34 -3.79 -8.92
C GLN A 295 11.54 -2.60 -9.47
N THR A 296 11.24 -2.58 -10.78
CA THR A 296 10.42 -1.54 -11.41
C THR A 296 8.98 -1.59 -10.92
N THR A 297 8.42 -2.80 -10.80
CA THR A 297 7.05 -3.00 -10.29
C THR A 297 6.92 -2.48 -8.85
N TYR A 298 7.91 -2.75 -8.00
CA TYR A 298 7.95 -2.23 -6.64
C TYR A 298 7.82 -0.70 -6.58
N GLN A 299 8.62 0.00 -7.38
CA GLN A 299 8.67 1.46 -7.36
C GLN A 299 7.35 2.08 -7.86
N ASN A 300 6.74 1.46 -8.86
CA ASN A 300 5.58 2.01 -9.55
C ASN A 300 4.25 1.68 -8.86
N PHE A 301 4.04 0.46 -8.37
CA PHE A 301 2.70 -0.01 -7.98
C PHE A 301 2.47 -0.20 -6.47
N PHE A 302 3.53 -0.27 -5.66
CA PHE A 302 3.37 -0.65 -4.25
C PHE A 302 3.36 0.54 -3.29
N ARG A 303 2.26 0.68 -2.55
CA ARG A 303 2.05 1.67 -1.50
C ARG A 303 1.48 0.98 -0.27
N MET A 304 1.64 1.60 0.90
CA MET A 304 1.17 1.02 2.16
C MET A 304 -0.36 1.00 2.22
N GLU A 305 -0.96 2.05 1.69
CA GLU A 305 -2.38 2.31 1.63
C GLU A 305 -3.10 1.22 0.81
N THR A 306 -2.62 0.97 -0.41
CA THR A 306 -3.20 -0.05 -1.31
C THR A 306 -3.03 -1.47 -0.78
N LEU A 307 -1.94 -1.77 -0.07
CA LEU A 307 -1.74 -3.07 0.59
C LEU A 307 -2.72 -3.28 1.75
N LYS A 308 -2.97 -2.25 2.56
CA LYS A 308 -3.94 -2.33 3.66
C LYS A 308 -5.35 -2.56 3.13
N GLU A 309 -5.74 -1.84 2.09
CA GLU A 309 -7.04 -2.01 1.43
C GLU A 309 -7.18 -3.40 0.82
N SER A 310 -6.16 -3.90 0.12
CA SER A 310 -6.15 -5.26 -0.42
C SER A 310 -6.34 -6.31 0.68
N LYS A 311 -5.70 -6.12 1.85
CA LYS A 311 -5.86 -6.99 3.01
C LYS A 311 -7.27 -6.90 3.60
N ASP A 312 -7.87 -5.70 3.65
CA ASP A 312 -9.24 -5.51 4.14
C ASP A 312 -10.24 -6.29 3.28
N ILE A 313 -10.06 -6.29 1.95
CA ILE A 313 -10.91 -7.07 1.03
C ILE A 313 -10.91 -8.56 1.40
N VAL A 314 -9.73 -9.16 1.59
CA VAL A 314 -9.60 -10.59 1.93
C VAL A 314 -10.13 -10.88 3.33
N ALA A 315 -9.85 -10.01 4.31
CA ALA A 315 -10.36 -10.16 5.67
C ALA A 315 -11.90 -10.10 5.71
N ASN A 316 -12.50 -9.13 5.01
CA ASN A 316 -13.94 -8.96 4.95
C ASN A 316 -14.62 -10.08 4.16
N ALA A 317 -13.98 -10.59 3.10
CA ALA A 317 -14.44 -11.79 2.41
C ALA A 317 -14.45 -13.01 3.35
N THR A 318 -13.39 -13.18 4.16
CA THR A 318 -13.33 -14.26 5.16
C THR A 318 -14.47 -14.16 6.17
N ALA A 319 -14.84 -12.94 6.59
CA ALA A 319 -15.92 -12.71 7.54
C ALA A 319 -17.32 -13.08 7.01
N LYS A 320 -17.49 -13.13 5.68
CA LYS A 320 -18.75 -13.47 5.00
C LYS A 320 -18.94 -14.98 4.81
N LEU A 321 -17.90 -15.77 5.01
CA LEU A 321 -17.95 -17.23 4.90
C LEU A 321 -18.76 -17.84 6.05
N SER A 322 -19.52 -18.91 5.78
CA SER A 322 -20.42 -19.54 6.75
C SER A 322 -19.69 -20.04 8.00
N ILE A 323 -18.45 -20.54 7.86
CA ILE A 323 -17.68 -21.06 9.00
C ILE A 323 -17.23 -19.96 9.99
N PHE A 324 -17.18 -18.69 9.57
CA PHE A 324 -16.52 -17.62 10.33
C PHE A 324 -17.13 -17.42 11.73
N ARG A 325 -18.46 -17.39 11.83
CA ARG A 325 -19.19 -17.19 13.09
C ARG A 325 -19.15 -18.40 14.00
N HIS A 326 -18.90 -19.60 13.46
CA HIS A 326 -18.68 -20.78 14.28
C HIS A 326 -17.36 -20.70 15.09
N TYR A 327 -16.47 -19.77 14.74
CA TYR A 327 -15.28 -19.46 15.55
C TYR A 327 -15.53 -18.43 16.65
N ASP A 328 -16.75 -17.95 16.86
CA ASP A 328 -17.06 -17.12 18.03
C ASP A 328 -16.79 -17.95 19.31
N ILE A 329 -15.97 -17.42 20.22
CA ILE A 329 -15.56 -18.13 21.45
C ILE A 329 -16.73 -18.19 22.44
N GLU A 330 -17.48 -17.11 22.46
CA GLU A 330 -18.74 -16.88 23.16
C GLU A 330 -19.74 -16.44 22.07
N SER A 331 -20.98 -16.92 22.13
CA SER A 331 -21.97 -16.67 21.08
C SER A 331 -22.08 -15.19 20.78
N ASP A 332 -22.04 -14.82 19.50
CA ASP A 332 -22.22 -13.46 19.00
C ASP A 332 -21.18 -12.45 19.51
N VAL A 333 -20.06 -12.92 20.05
CA VAL A 333 -18.95 -12.08 20.56
C VAL A 333 -17.69 -12.34 19.76
N ILE A 334 -17.25 -11.34 18.99
CA ILE A 334 -15.97 -11.37 18.30
C ILE A 334 -14.87 -11.05 19.32
N HIS A 335 -14.17 -12.09 19.76
CA HIS A 335 -13.07 -11.95 20.72
C HIS A 335 -11.73 -11.83 19.99
N SER A 336 -11.13 -10.66 20.11
CA SER A 336 -9.80 -10.37 19.55
C SER A 336 -8.66 -10.45 20.56
N SER A 337 -7.44 -10.54 20.05
CA SER A 337 -6.23 -10.40 20.85
C SER A 337 -5.15 -9.61 20.14
N SER A 338 -4.24 -8.97 20.89
CA SER A 338 -3.03 -8.38 20.32
C SER A 338 -1.78 -8.73 21.09
N ASP A 339 -0.69 -8.94 20.35
CA ASP A 339 0.64 -9.27 20.87
C ASP A 339 1.72 -8.85 19.86
N GLY A 340 2.94 -8.61 20.35
CA GLY A 340 4.08 -8.15 19.56
C GLY A 340 5.11 -9.22 19.29
N GLN A 341 5.26 -9.58 18.00
CA GLN A 341 6.32 -10.48 17.57
C GLN A 341 7.62 -9.72 17.28
N ARG A 342 8.74 -10.23 17.82
CA ARG A 342 10.05 -9.56 17.77
C ARG A 342 10.88 -10.03 16.57
N PHE A 343 11.39 -9.09 15.77
CA PHE A 343 12.18 -9.38 14.57
C PHE A 343 13.55 -8.70 14.59
N GLU A 344 14.61 -9.46 14.33
CA GLU A 344 15.97 -8.92 14.17
C GLU A 344 16.09 -8.17 12.84
N THR A 345 16.65 -6.97 12.87
CA THR A 345 16.94 -6.16 11.68
C THR A 345 18.43 -6.21 11.36
N GLN A 346 18.79 -6.50 10.12
CA GLN A 346 20.19 -6.51 9.67
C GLN A 346 20.78 -5.10 9.50
N ARG A 347 19.92 -4.12 9.18
CA ARG A 347 20.31 -2.72 8.99
C ARG A 347 19.70 -1.84 10.07
N ASN A 348 20.41 -0.77 10.40
CA ASN A 348 19.90 0.26 11.29
C ASN A 348 18.82 1.08 10.59
N THR A 349 17.67 1.18 11.22
CA THR A 349 16.56 2.06 10.84
C THR A 349 16.19 2.96 12.02
N ALA A 350 15.38 4.00 11.78
CA ALA A 350 15.03 4.99 12.79
C ALA A 350 14.33 4.39 14.02
N ASN A 351 13.55 3.31 13.86
CA ASN A 351 12.81 2.63 14.91
C ASN A 351 13.50 1.34 15.42
N ALA A 352 14.50 0.79 14.72
CA ALA A 352 15.24 -0.37 15.20
C ALA A 352 16.03 -0.03 16.47
N ARG A 353 15.87 -0.85 17.52
CA ARG A 353 16.48 -0.63 18.84
C ARG A 353 17.10 -1.91 19.39
N TYR A 354 18.13 -1.74 20.21
CA TYR A 354 18.79 -2.85 20.90
C TYR A 354 17.83 -3.47 21.92
N ALA A 355 17.79 -4.79 21.96
CA ALA A 355 17.04 -5.52 22.97
C ALA A 355 17.79 -6.81 23.34
N SER A 356 18.61 -6.75 24.39
CA SER A 356 19.49 -7.83 24.84
C SER A 356 18.75 -9.15 25.06
N LYS A 357 17.56 -9.07 25.67
CA LYS A 357 16.68 -10.21 25.92
C LYS A 357 16.33 -11.00 24.65
N TYR A 358 16.16 -10.32 23.51
CA TYR A 358 15.63 -10.94 22.29
C TYR A 358 16.69 -11.15 21.22
N PHE A 359 17.69 -10.26 21.13
CA PHE A 359 18.64 -10.25 20.03
C PHE A 359 20.11 -10.14 20.47
N GLY A 360 20.40 -10.25 21.77
CA GLY A 360 21.74 -10.02 22.31
C GLY A 360 22.23 -8.60 22.00
N LEU A 361 23.39 -8.47 21.36
CA LEU A 361 23.96 -7.16 21.01
C LEU A 361 23.37 -6.53 19.75
N LYS A 362 22.28 -7.08 19.21
CA LYS A 362 21.69 -6.61 17.95
C LYS A 362 20.42 -5.81 18.16
N LYS A 363 19.98 -5.17 17.08
CA LYS A 363 18.75 -4.38 17.04
C LYS A 363 17.61 -5.15 16.38
N GLY A 364 16.40 -4.76 16.72
CA GLY A 364 15.20 -5.25 16.07
C GLY A 364 14.01 -4.32 16.26
N ILE A 365 12.86 -4.83 15.83
CA ILE A 365 11.55 -4.17 15.89
C ILE A 365 10.51 -5.10 16.55
N SER A 366 9.38 -4.53 16.99
CA SER A 366 8.19 -5.28 17.38
C SER A 366 7.11 -5.10 16.34
N ALA A 367 6.57 -6.19 15.80
CA ALA A 367 5.41 -6.15 14.92
C ALA A 367 4.17 -6.60 15.70
N LEU A 368 3.39 -5.62 16.17
CA LEU A 368 2.11 -5.84 16.83
C LEU A 368 1.10 -6.31 15.81
N THR A 369 0.31 -7.33 16.16
CA THR A 369 -0.83 -7.76 15.32
C THR A 369 -2.08 -7.90 16.18
N LEU A 370 -3.19 -7.35 15.70
CA LEU A 370 -4.54 -7.55 16.20
C LEU A 370 -5.19 -8.69 15.40
N VAL A 371 -5.59 -9.75 16.09
CA VAL A 371 -6.24 -10.93 15.52
C VAL A 371 -7.65 -11.04 16.08
N GLY A 372 -8.68 -11.10 15.23
CA GLY A 372 -10.08 -11.35 15.58
C GLY A 372 -10.58 -12.59 14.84
N ASN A 373 -11.15 -13.58 15.55
CA ASN A 373 -11.60 -14.86 14.96
C ASN A 373 -10.61 -15.48 13.96
N HIS A 374 -9.35 -15.62 14.38
CA HIS A 374 -8.22 -16.11 13.56
C HIS A 374 -7.70 -15.13 12.48
N VAL A 375 -8.48 -14.13 12.07
CA VAL A 375 -8.12 -13.18 11.02
C VAL A 375 -7.24 -12.05 11.59
N PRO A 376 -6.05 -11.79 11.02
CA PRO A 376 -5.19 -10.68 11.44
C PRO A 376 -5.68 -9.36 10.82
N ILE A 377 -6.61 -8.71 11.51
CA ILE A 377 -7.37 -7.54 11.03
C ILE A 377 -6.59 -6.22 11.09
N ASN A 378 -5.73 -6.02 12.09
CA ASN A 378 -4.89 -4.82 12.20
C ASN A 378 -3.46 -5.12 12.70
N ALA A 379 -2.51 -4.20 12.49
CA ALA A 379 -1.10 -4.40 12.81
C ALA A 379 -0.34 -3.06 12.85
N LYS A 380 0.76 -3.04 13.60
CA LYS A 380 1.65 -1.88 13.69
C LYS A 380 3.07 -2.31 14.00
N VAL A 381 4.04 -1.76 13.28
CA VAL A 381 5.46 -1.93 13.60
C VAL A 381 5.91 -0.80 14.53
N ILE A 382 6.55 -1.16 15.64
CA ILE A 382 7.08 -0.24 16.64
C ILE A 382 8.52 -0.59 17.01
N GLY A 383 9.25 0.34 17.62
CA GLY A 383 10.58 0.05 18.14
C GLY A 383 10.53 -0.89 19.35
N THR A 384 11.57 -1.70 19.58
CA THR A 384 11.55 -2.68 20.68
C THR A 384 11.51 -2.08 22.08
N HIS A 385 11.96 -0.83 22.23
CA HIS A 385 11.86 -0.04 23.46
C HIS A 385 10.46 0.51 23.74
N GLU A 386 9.55 0.50 22.76
CA GLU A 386 8.20 0.99 22.95
C GLU A 386 7.35 -0.10 23.59
N HIS A 387 6.55 0.29 24.58
CA HIS A 387 5.71 -0.64 25.32
C HIS A 387 4.41 -0.91 24.55
N GLU A 388 4.11 -2.18 24.30
CA GLU A 388 3.04 -2.62 23.40
C GLU A 388 1.66 -2.17 23.87
N SER A 389 1.46 -2.12 25.19
CA SER A 389 0.20 -1.70 25.81
C SER A 389 -0.24 -0.28 25.43
N TYR A 390 0.67 0.56 24.91
CA TYR A 390 0.40 1.94 24.53
C TYR A 390 -0.36 2.05 23.20
N PHE A 391 -0.48 0.95 22.46
CA PHE A 391 -1.04 0.91 21.12
C PHE A 391 -2.33 0.07 21.02
N VAL A 392 -2.84 -0.45 22.13
CA VAL A 392 -4.02 -1.34 22.13
C VAL A 392 -5.26 -0.63 21.57
N PHE A 393 -5.55 0.58 22.08
CA PHE A 393 -6.64 1.40 21.54
C PHE A 393 -6.36 1.78 20.09
N ASP A 394 -5.14 2.20 19.76
CA ASP A 394 -4.80 2.61 18.40
C ASP A 394 -5.01 1.47 17.38
N LEU A 395 -4.75 0.21 17.77
CA LEU A 395 -4.96 -0.97 16.93
C LEU A 395 -6.46 -1.28 16.73
N LEU A 396 -7.27 -1.19 17.80
CA LEU A 396 -8.71 -1.43 17.71
C LEU A 396 -9.42 -0.30 16.95
N TYR A 397 -9.15 0.95 17.34
CA TYR A 397 -9.83 2.15 16.83
C TYR A 397 -9.50 2.47 15.37
N ASN A 398 -8.32 2.03 14.88
CA ASN A 398 -7.92 2.17 13.48
C ASN A 398 -8.01 0.87 12.69
N ASN A 399 -8.80 -0.10 13.17
CA ASN A 399 -9.19 -1.24 12.35
C ASN A 399 -10.14 -0.77 11.23
N THR A 400 -9.79 -1.05 9.98
CA THR A 400 -10.55 -0.66 8.79
C THR A 400 -11.38 -1.81 8.20
N THR A 401 -11.27 -3.02 8.77
CA THR A 401 -12.08 -4.19 8.38
C THR A 401 -13.51 -4.07 8.92
N GLU A 402 -14.43 -4.82 8.31
CA GLU A 402 -15.81 -5.01 8.78
C GLU A 402 -15.87 -5.91 10.04
N ILE A 403 -14.77 -6.59 10.38
CA ILE A 403 -14.66 -7.42 11.59
C ILE A 403 -14.43 -6.51 12.79
N ALA A 404 -15.50 -6.21 13.54
CA ALA A 404 -15.44 -5.38 14.74
C ALA A 404 -15.38 -6.23 16.02
N PRO A 405 -14.25 -6.24 16.76
CA PRO A 405 -14.19 -6.98 18.02
C PRO A 405 -15.01 -6.32 19.13
N ASP A 406 -15.69 -7.13 19.93
CA ASP A 406 -16.41 -6.69 21.13
C ASP A 406 -15.52 -6.78 22.38
N ARG A 407 -14.70 -7.83 22.43
CA ARG A 407 -13.76 -8.11 23.52
C ARG A 407 -12.33 -8.16 23.01
N HIS A 408 -11.41 -7.65 23.82
CA HIS A 408 -9.99 -7.65 23.48
C HIS A 408 -9.10 -8.19 24.61
N SER A 409 -8.27 -9.18 24.28
CA SER A 409 -7.32 -9.78 25.22
C SER A 409 -5.87 -9.49 24.86
N VAL A 410 -5.06 -9.33 25.88
CA VAL A 410 -3.61 -9.20 25.79
C VAL A 410 -2.95 -10.00 26.91
N ASP A 411 -1.65 -10.27 26.78
CA ASP A 411 -0.86 -10.82 27.87
C ASP A 411 -0.59 -9.76 28.96
N THR A 412 0.17 -10.10 30.00
CA THR A 412 0.50 -9.16 31.07
C THR A 412 1.28 -7.94 30.57
N HIS A 413 2.15 -8.09 29.58
CA HIS A 413 2.95 -7.00 29.01
C HIS A 413 2.10 -6.06 28.12
N GLY A 414 0.96 -6.51 27.63
CA GLY A 414 0.00 -5.67 26.92
C GLY A 414 -0.88 -4.77 27.82
N THR A 415 -0.69 -4.76 29.14
CA THR A 415 -1.48 -3.94 30.08
C THR A 415 -0.80 -2.61 30.47
N ASN A 416 -1.59 -1.62 30.87
CA ASN A 416 -1.16 -0.37 31.53
C ASN A 416 -2.29 0.15 32.44
N GLN A 417 -2.11 1.33 33.06
CA GLN A 417 -3.10 1.94 33.98
C GLN A 417 -4.14 2.84 33.31
N VAL A 418 -4.37 2.72 32.00
CA VAL A 418 -5.41 3.49 31.29
C VAL A 418 -6.24 2.65 30.31
N ASN A 419 -5.80 1.44 29.95
CA ASN A 419 -6.46 0.61 28.95
C ASN A 419 -7.87 0.18 29.35
N PHE A 420 -8.13 -0.14 30.63
CA PHE A 420 -9.49 -0.51 31.04
C PHE A 420 -10.45 0.66 30.83
N TRP A 421 -10.06 1.85 31.28
CA TRP A 421 -10.90 3.04 31.11
C TRP A 421 -11.08 3.42 29.64
N ILE A 422 -9.98 3.51 28.88
CA ILE A 422 -10.02 3.92 27.47
C ILE A 422 -10.88 2.94 26.66
N LEU A 423 -10.70 1.64 26.80
CA LEU A 423 -11.47 0.68 26.02
C LEU A 423 -12.93 0.68 26.45
N TYR A 424 -13.21 0.75 27.75
CA TYR A 424 -14.58 0.85 28.27
C TYR A 424 -15.32 2.08 27.73
N ALA A 425 -14.68 3.25 27.72
CA ALA A 425 -15.28 4.51 27.24
C ALA A 425 -15.68 4.46 25.76
N PHE A 426 -15.08 3.57 24.97
CA PHE A 426 -15.39 3.37 23.55
C PHE A 426 -16.17 2.07 23.26
N GLY A 427 -16.67 1.39 24.31
CA GLY A 427 -17.56 0.24 24.17
C GLY A 427 -16.86 -1.12 24.07
N TRP A 428 -15.55 -1.20 24.25
CA TRP A 428 -14.81 -2.48 24.25
C TRP A 428 -14.68 -3.07 25.64
N GLN A 429 -14.87 -4.38 25.74
CA GLN A 429 -14.51 -5.12 26.95
C GLN A 429 -13.02 -5.51 26.92
N PHE A 430 -12.21 -4.86 27.76
CA PHE A 430 -10.80 -5.23 27.91
C PHE A 430 -10.66 -6.44 28.86
N ALA A 431 -10.06 -7.52 28.37
CA ALA A 431 -9.97 -8.79 29.08
C ALA A 431 -8.53 -9.35 29.08
N PRO A 432 -7.57 -8.72 29.79
CA PRO A 432 -6.18 -9.16 29.83
C PRO A 432 -5.98 -10.44 30.65
N ARG A 433 -4.95 -11.23 30.29
CA ARG A 433 -4.48 -12.38 31.06
C ARG A 433 -3.28 -12.01 31.91
N TYR A 434 -3.46 -12.02 33.24
CA TYR A 434 -2.36 -11.83 34.17
C TYR A 434 -1.63 -13.14 34.47
N LYS A 435 -0.30 -13.14 34.33
CA LYS A 435 0.57 -14.26 34.72
C LYS A 435 0.55 -14.47 36.24
N ASN A 436 0.74 -13.40 36.99
CA ASN A 436 0.70 -13.39 38.46
C ASN A 436 -0.64 -12.82 38.92
N PHE A 437 -1.67 -13.67 38.87
CA PHE A 437 -3.03 -13.27 39.18
C PHE A 437 -3.23 -12.83 40.65
N PRO A 438 -2.73 -13.53 41.68
CA PRO A 438 -2.94 -13.14 43.09
C PRO A 438 -2.40 -11.75 43.45
N THR A 439 -1.23 -11.38 42.94
CA THR A 439 -0.65 -10.04 43.17
C THR A 439 -1.50 -8.93 42.55
N LYS A 440 -2.29 -9.23 41.51
CA LYS A 440 -3.18 -8.25 40.88
C LYS A 440 -4.50 -8.08 41.61
N THR A 441 -4.97 -9.11 42.32
CA THR A 441 -6.17 -9.04 43.16
C THR A 441 -5.95 -8.22 44.42
N GLU A 442 -4.70 -8.11 44.91
CA GLU A 442 -4.33 -7.19 46.01
C GLU A 442 -4.57 -5.71 45.66
N GLY A 443 -4.67 -5.37 44.37
CA GLY A 443 -4.90 -4.01 43.90
C GLY A 443 -6.36 -3.65 43.66
N ILE A 444 -7.33 -4.47 44.10
CA ILE A 444 -8.77 -4.19 43.97
C ILE A 444 -9.14 -2.98 44.84
N ILE A 445 -9.97 -2.08 44.32
CA ILE A 445 -10.47 -0.90 45.03
C ILE A 445 -12.00 -0.94 45.13
N GLY A 446 -12.55 -0.14 46.04
CA GLY A 446 -13.98 -0.07 46.30
C GLY A 446 -14.45 1.33 46.71
N PHE A 447 -15.76 1.50 46.89
CA PHE A 447 -16.37 2.81 47.16
C PHE A 447 -16.46 3.16 48.65
N GLU A 448 -16.24 2.18 49.52
CA GLU A 448 -16.13 2.38 50.96
C GLU A 448 -14.68 2.15 51.46
N PRO A 449 -14.30 2.67 52.65
CA PRO A 449 -13.05 2.32 53.31
C PRO A 449 -12.94 0.81 53.59
N PRO A 450 -11.73 0.20 53.55
CA PRO A 450 -11.55 -1.25 53.73
C PRO A 450 -12.20 -1.83 55.01
N GLY A 451 -12.21 -1.07 56.10
CA GLY A 451 -12.80 -1.50 57.38
C GLY A 451 -14.34 -1.58 57.41
N LYS A 452 -15.03 -1.11 56.35
CA LYS A 452 -16.49 -1.25 56.24
C LYS A 452 -16.93 -2.54 55.56
N TYR A 453 -16.01 -3.29 54.96
CA TYR A 453 -16.31 -4.58 54.34
C TYR A 453 -16.25 -5.70 55.38
N SER A 454 -17.17 -6.66 55.29
CA SER A 454 -17.23 -7.80 56.22
C SER A 454 -15.91 -8.57 56.25
N GLU A 455 -15.51 -9.04 57.45
CA GLU A 455 -14.35 -9.92 57.63
C GLU A 455 -14.49 -11.25 56.88
N GLU A 456 -15.72 -11.66 56.56
CA GLU A 456 -16.02 -12.89 55.83
C GLU A 456 -15.66 -12.83 54.33
N PHE A 457 -15.42 -11.62 53.78
CA PHE A 457 -15.06 -11.49 52.37
C PHE A 457 -13.63 -11.95 52.12
N LEU A 458 -13.49 -12.96 51.25
CA LEU A 458 -12.20 -13.53 50.82
C LEU A 458 -11.31 -12.52 50.12
N ILE A 459 -11.92 -11.54 49.44
CA ILE A 459 -11.23 -10.47 48.73
C ILE A 459 -11.82 -9.15 49.20
N LYS A 460 -10.96 -8.28 49.72
CA LYS A 460 -11.35 -6.94 50.18
C LYS A 460 -10.64 -5.88 49.38
N PRO A 461 -11.28 -4.73 49.13
CA PRO A 461 -10.60 -3.57 48.57
C PRO A 461 -9.45 -3.11 49.45
N ILE A 462 -8.30 -2.78 48.83
CA ILE A 462 -7.14 -2.26 49.55
C ILE A 462 -7.35 -0.80 50.01
N ARG A 463 -8.22 -0.07 49.32
CA ARG A 463 -8.56 1.32 49.62
C ARG A 463 -9.88 1.76 48.99
N LYS A 464 -10.37 2.90 49.46
CA LYS A 464 -11.45 3.66 48.83
C LYS A 464 -10.96 4.33 47.53
N VAL A 465 -11.81 4.34 46.49
CA VAL A 465 -11.67 5.17 45.28
C VAL A 465 -11.62 6.66 45.65
N ASN A 466 -10.79 7.45 44.98
CA ASN A 466 -10.83 8.90 45.12
C ASN A 466 -11.83 9.53 44.13
N GLU A 467 -13.11 9.51 44.51
CA GLU A 467 -14.24 10.01 43.70
C GLU A 467 -14.12 11.52 43.42
N GLU A 468 -13.72 12.30 44.42
CA GLU A 468 -13.57 13.76 44.32
C GLU A 468 -12.55 14.14 43.24
N LEU A 469 -11.43 13.42 43.16
CA LEU A 469 -10.41 13.65 42.13
C LEU A 469 -10.93 13.33 40.72
N ILE A 470 -11.75 12.29 40.57
CA ILE A 470 -12.38 11.96 39.28
C ILE A 470 -13.31 13.10 38.86
N ILE A 471 -14.14 13.58 39.79
CA ILE A 471 -15.10 14.67 39.53
C ILE A 471 -14.36 15.97 39.20
N GLU A 472 -13.31 16.33 39.96
CA GLU A 472 -12.49 17.53 39.74
C GLU A 472 -11.86 17.52 38.34
N GLU A 473 -11.32 16.38 37.90
CA GLU A 473 -10.59 16.25 36.64
C GLU A 473 -11.45 15.75 35.46
N TRP A 474 -12.75 15.55 35.66
CA TRP A 474 -13.65 15.02 34.64
C TRP A 474 -13.62 15.80 33.32
N PRO A 475 -13.61 17.15 33.30
CA PRO A 475 -13.51 17.91 32.04
C PRO A 475 -12.24 17.58 31.24
N ASN A 476 -11.10 17.43 31.91
CA ASN A 476 -9.84 17.06 31.27
C ASN A 476 -9.89 15.64 30.72
N ILE A 477 -10.51 14.71 31.45
CA ILE A 477 -10.71 13.33 31.00
C ILE A 477 -11.59 13.31 29.73
N GLN A 478 -12.70 14.05 29.73
CA GLN A 478 -13.58 14.17 28.57
C GLN A 478 -12.83 14.73 27.35
N HIS A 479 -12.01 15.77 27.54
CA HIS A 479 -11.18 16.32 26.46
C HIS A 479 -10.21 15.28 25.90
N ILE A 480 -9.54 14.49 26.75
CA ILE A 480 -8.63 13.43 26.30
C ILE A 480 -9.41 12.36 25.51
N MET A 481 -10.58 11.93 26.00
CA MET A 481 -11.40 10.93 25.30
C MET A 481 -11.94 11.48 23.96
N ALA A 482 -12.36 12.75 23.93
CA ALA A 482 -12.81 13.41 22.72
C ALA A 482 -11.69 13.54 21.68
N SER A 483 -10.48 13.94 22.08
CA SER A 483 -9.33 14.02 21.17
C SER A 483 -8.89 12.65 20.64
N LEU A 484 -9.02 11.58 21.44
CA LEU A 484 -8.84 10.20 20.96
C LEU A 484 -9.90 9.83 19.92
N GLY A 485 -11.17 10.09 20.21
CA GLY A 485 -12.29 9.78 19.32
C GLY A 485 -12.30 10.61 18.03
N GLN A 486 -11.72 11.80 18.05
CA GLN A 486 -11.56 12.63 16.84
C GLN A 486 -10.27 12.31 16.06
N LYS A 487 -9.47 11.34 16.51
CA LYS A 487 -8.17 10.98 15.91
C LYS A 487 -7.15 12.14 15.85
N GLU A 488 -7.34 13.18 16.66
CA GLU A 488 -6.39 14.30 16.79
C GLU A 488 -5.09 13.88 17.49
N THR A 489 -5.16 12.81 18.28
CA THR A 489 -4.01 12.22 18.97
C THR A 489 -4.13 10.71 19.04
N THR A 490 -3.04 10.05 19.43
CA THR A 490 -3.00 8.59 19.63
C THR A 490 -2.90 8.25 21.10
N GLN A 491 -3.31 7.04 21.48
CA GLN A 491 -3.11 6.54 22.82
C GLN A 491 -1.63 6.60 23.20
N SER A 492 -0.75 6.18 22.29
CA SER A 492 0.70 6.19 22.53
C SER A 492 1.24 7.58 22.86
N SER A 493 0.73 8.62 22.19
CA SER A 493 1.05 10.02 22.46
C SER A 493 0.55 10.46 23.84
N ILE A 494 -0.69 10.10 24.20
CA ILE A 494 -1.28 10.43 25.51
C ILE A 494 -0.49 9.78 26.63
N VAL A 495 -0.25 8.46 26.58
CA VAL A 495 0.47 7.76 27.64
C VAL A 495 1.89 8.30 27.80
N ARG A 496 2.56 8.64 26.70
CA ARG A 496 3.90 9.27 26.72
C ARG A 496 3.85 10.65 27.38
N LYS A 497 2.86 11.49 27.02
CA LYS A 497 2.67 12.83 27.59
C LYS A 497 2.30 12.78 29.08
N LEU A 498 1.42 11.87 29.48
CA LEU A 498 1.09 11.65 30.90
C LEU A 498 2.29 11.11 31.69
N SER A 499 3.23 10.43 31.04
CA SER A 499 4.43 9.88 31.68
C SER A 499 5.59 10.88 31.78
N SER A 500 5.65 11.91 30.92
CA SER A 500 6.74 12.91 30.93
C SER A 500 6.66 13.93 32.06
N TYR A 501 5.51 14.08 32.74
CA TYR A 501 5.39 15.00 33.87
C TYR A 501 6.09 14.43 35.11
N ALA A 502 7.24 15.02 35.48
CA ALA A 502 8.08 14.59 36.60
C ALA A 502 7.42 14.76 37.99
N ARG A 503 6.33 15.52 38.12
CA ARG A 503 5.56 15.69 39.38
C ARG A 503 4.05 15.65 39.13
N GLN A 504 3.36 14.90 39.99
CA GLN A 504 1.93 14.98 40.35
C GLN A 504 0.96 15.58 39.32
N ASN A 505 0.79 14.94 38.16
CA ASN A 505 -0.31 15.27 37.26
C ASN A 505 -1.64 14.73 37.85
N LYS A 506 -2.55 15.63 38.25
CA LYS A 506 -3.87 15.27 38.81
C LYS A 506 -4.73 14.48 37.82
N THR A 507 -4.82 14.93 36.56
CA THR A 507 -5.57 14.25 35.49
C THR A 507 -5.10 12.81 35.28
N LYS A 508 -3.79 12.57 35.31
CA LYS A 508 -3.22 11.22 35.23
C LYS A 508 -3.70 10.33 36.37
N LYS A 509 -3.70 10.85 37.61
CA LYS A 509 -4.17 10.11 38.78
C LYS A 509 -5.68 9.85 38.68
N ALA A 510 -6.47 10.82 38.24
CA ALA A 510 -7.90 10.65 38.01
C ALA A 510 -8.20 9.55 36.97
N LEU A 511 -7.47 9.53 35.84
CA LEU A 511 -7.55 8.45 34.85
C LEU A 511 -7.20 7.09 35.45
N TRP A 512 -6.20 7.02 36.32
CA TRP A 512 -5.84 5.78 37.02
C TRP A 512 -6.91 5.33 38.01
N GLU A 513 -7.60 6.25 38.70
CA GLU A 513 -8.74 5.89 39.56
C GLU A 513 -9.87 5.26 38.74
N LEU A 514 -10.23 5.87 37.60
CA LEU A 514 -11.22 5.31 36.66
C LEU A 514 -10.80 3.93 36.13
N ASP A 515 -9.55 3.80 35.67
CA ASP A 515 -9.01 2.53 35.20
C ASP A 515 -9.06 1.46 36.29
N ASN A 516 -8.73 1.82 37.53
CA ASN A 516 -8.78 0.89 38.66
C ASN A 516 -10.20 0.45 39.04
N ILE A 517 -11.22 1.29 38.87
CA ILE A 517 -12.62 0.88 39.07
C ILE A 517 -12.97 -0.23 38.08
N ILE A 518 -12.77 0.03 36.78
CA ILE A 518 -13.12 -0.93 35.72
C ILE A 518 -12.27 -2.19 35.82
N ARG A 519 -10.98 -2.06 36.12
CA ARG A 519 -10.08 -3.19 36.39
C ARG A 519 -10.55 -4.02 37.57
N SER A 520 -11.02 -3.39 38.64
CA SER A 520 -11.50 -4.11 39.84
C SER A 520 -12.75 -4.94 39.53
N ILE A 521 -13.70 -4.38 38.78
CA ILE A 521 -14.89 -5.09 38.31
C ILE A 521 -14.48 -6.29 37.47
N TYR A 522 -13.65 -6.09 36.44
CA TYR A 522 -13.15 -7.18 35.61
C TYR A 522 -12.39 -8.24 36.41
N MET A 523 -11.61 -7.85 37.42
CA MET A 523 -10.91 -8.83 38.28
C MET A 523 -11.87 -9.69 39.07
N LEU A 524 -12.94 -9.12 39.61
CA LEU A 524 -13.97 -9.90 40.32
C LEU A 524 -14.68 -10.86 39.35
N ASP A 525 -15.07 -10.39 38.17
CA ASP A 525 -15.69 -11.23 37.12
C ASP A 525 -14.75 -12.35 36.68
N TYR A 526 -13.46 -12.04 36.48
CA TYR A 526 -12.46 -13.01 36.04
C TYR A 526 -12.17 -14.08 37.11
N ILE A 527 -12.41 -13.79 38.39
CA ILE A 527 -12.28 -14.77 39.50
C ILE A 527 -13.48 -15.70 39.53
N ASP A 528 -14.67 -15.13 39.42
CA ASP A 528 -15.91 -15.88 39.56
C ASP A 528 -16.22 -16.71 38.30
N ASN A 529 -15.97 -16.14 37.12
CA ASN A 529 -16.37 -16.74 35.85
C ASN A 529 -15.26 -17.59 35.21
N LYS A 530 -15.39 -18.92 35.33
CA LYS A 530 -14.51 -19.88 34.65
C LYS A 530 -14.54 -19.76 33.13
N SER A 531 -15.71 -19.52 32.54
CA SER A 531 -15.87 -19.41 31.09
C SER A 531 -15.10 -18.21 30.55
N LEU A 532 -15.18 -17.05 31.21
CA LEU A 532 -14.39 -15.86 30.86
C LEU A 532 -12.88 -16.15 30.82
N ARG A 533 -12.36 -16.88 31.81
CA ARG A 533 -10.94 -17.29 31.82
C ARG A 533 -10.58 -18.17 30.63
N GLN A 534 -11.46 -19.12 30.29
CA GLN A 534 -11.27 -19.98 29.13
C GLN A 534 -11.35 -19.20 27.83
N TYR A 535 -12.23 -18.20 27.73
CA TYR A 535 -12.38 -17.36 26.56
C TYR A 535 -11.11 -16.54 26.30
N VAL A 536 -10.60 -15.87 27.34
CA VAL A 536 -9.33 -15.13 27.28
C VAL A 536 -8.16 -16.02 26.87
N ALA A 537 -8.07 -17.23 27.43
CA ALA A 537 -7.02 -18.18 27.06
C ALA A 537 -7.12 -18.62 25.60
N LYS A 538 -8.33 -18.94 25.11
CA LYS A 538 -8.57 -19.31 23.71
C LYS A 538 -8.19 -18.18 22.76
N ALA A 539 -8.56 -16.93 23.05
CA ALA A 539 -8.23 -15.77 22.22
C ALA A 539 -6.71 -15.58 22.08
N LEU A 540 -5.96 -15.67 23.19
CA LEU A 540 -4.50 -15.56 23.16
C LEU A 540 -3.84 -16.71 22.38
N ASN A 541 -4.34 -17.94 22.53
CA ASN A 541 -3.85 -19.10 21.77
C ASN A 541 -4.02 -18.91 20.24
N ARG A 542 -5.07 -18.21 19.80
CA ARG A 542 -5.27 -17.85 18.37
C ARG A 542 -4.20 -16.89 17.88
N GLY A 543 -3.87 -15.87 18.68
CA GLY A 543 -2.76 -14.96 18.40
C GLY A 543 -1.43 -15.72 18.23
N GLU A 544 -1.15 -16.67 19.12
CA GLU A 544 0.04 -17.53 19.02
C GLU A 544 0.04 -18.42 17.77
N ALA A 545 -1.11 -18.98 17.39
CA ALA A 545 -1.24 -19.77 16.16
C ALA A 545 -0.91 -18.93 14.91
N TYR A 546 -1.45 -17.71 14.84
CA TYR A 546 -1.11 -16.76 13.79
C TYR A 546 0.38 -16.39 13.81
N HIS A 547 0.98 -16.16 14.98
CA HIS A 547 2.42 -15.88 15.08
C HIS A 547 3.29 -17.02 14.54
N ARG A 548 2.85 -18.27 14.67
CA ARG A 548 3.54 -19.42 14.05
C ARG A 548 3.38 -19.42 12.53
N LEU A 549 2.19 -19.15 12.00
CA LEU A 549 1.95 -18.99 10.55
C LEU A 549 2.81 -17.86 9.97
N LYS A 550 2.74 -16.67 10.57
CA LYS A 550 3.52 -15.49 10.18
C LYS A 550 5.02 -15.80 10.16
N LYS A 551 5.51 -16.55 11.16
CA LYS A 551 6.90 -17.00 11.21
C LYS A 551 7.22 -17.98 10.07
N ALA A 552 6.35 -18.95 9.78
CA ALA A 552 6.55 -19.89 8.68
C ALA A 552 6.66 -19.17 7.33
N ILE A 553 5.76 -18.20 7.06
CA ILE A 553 5.81 -17.36 5.86
C ILE A 553 7.13 -16.58 5.83
N ALA A 554 7.48 -15.84 6.89
CA ALA A 554 8.64 -14.95 6.89
C ALA A 554 10.01 -15.67 7.01
N HIS A 555 10.06 -16.96 7.36
CA HIS A 555 11.31 -17.68 7.62
C HIS A 555 11.96 -18.29 6.37
N VAL A 556 11.33 -18.20 5.20
CA VAL A 556 11.84 -18.75 3.93
C VAL A 556 13.28 -18.27 3.61
N ASN A 557 13.69 -17.10 4.10
CA ASN A 557 15.04 -16.54 3.96
C ASN A 557 15.83 -16.42 5.28
N GLY A 558 15.60 -17.32 6.24
CA GLY A 558 16.33 -17.34 7.53
C GLY A 558 15.86 -16.31 8.55
N GLY A 559 14.69 -15.69 8.34
CA GLY A 559 13.96 -14.88 9.31
C GLY A 559 14.57 -13.52 9.68
N LYS A 560 15.64 -13.07 9.01
CA LYS A 560 16.29 -11.78 9.28
C LYS A 560 15.84 -10.73 8.27
N MET A 561 15.39 -9.57 8.74
CA MET A 561 14.90 -8.51 7.87
C MET A 561 16.05 -7.64 7.33
N ASN A 562 16.15 -7.48 6.02
CA ASN A 562 17.18 -6.68 5.35
C ASN A 562 16.58 -5.45 4.63
N VAL A 563 16.04 -4.53 5.42
CA VAL A 563 15.38 -3.29 4.92
C VAL A 563 16.11 -2.04 5.35
N LYS A 564 16.01 -0.98 4.54
CA LYS A 564 16.73 0.29 4.71
C LYS A 564 15.89 1.39 5.37
N SER A 565 14.56 1.23 5.41
CA SER A 565 13.64 2.24 5.93
C SER A 565 12.55 1.63 6.80
N GLU A 566 11.90 2.45 7.62
CA GLU A 566 10.71 2.06 8.38
C GLU A 566 9.53 1.73 7.45
N ASN A 567 9.36 2.49 6.35
CA ASN A 567 8.32 2.21 5.37
C ASN A 567 8.46 0.80 4.75
N GLU A 568 9.68 0.39 4.41
CA GLU A 568 9.95 -0.97 3.92
C GLU A 568 9.62 -2.04 4.97
N GLN A 569 9.84 -1.78 6.27
CA GLN A 569 9.44 -2.72 7.34
C GLN A 569 7.94 -2.90 7.38
N HIS A 570 7.19 -1.79 7.37
CA HIS A 570 5.72 -1.86 7.35
C HIS A 570 5.25 -2.61 6.11
N ILE A 571 5.81 -2.31 4.93
CA ILE A 571 5.45 -2.96 3.67
C ILE A 571 5.65 -4.47 3.74
N ILE A 572 6.82 -4.94 4.21
CA ILE A 572 7.10 -6.37 4.34
C ILE A 572 6.10 -7.03 5.28
N HIS A 573 5.86 -6.43 6.45
CA HIS A 573 4.92 -6.98 7.42
C HIS A 573 3.48 -7.01 6.90
N GLU A 574 3.08 -6.03 6.11
CA GLU A 574 1.79 -5.99 5.45
C GLU A 574 1.66 -7.08 4.40
N CYS A 575 2.70 -7.32 3.59
CA CYS A 575 2.73 -8.42 2.64
C CYS A 575 2.64 -9.78 3.33
N THR A 576 3.40 -9.99 4.41
CA THR A 576 3.31 -11.23 5.20
C THR A 576 1.90 -11.42 5.76
N ARG A 577 1.26 -10.32 6.21
CA ARG A 577 -0.12 -10.35 6.71
C ARG A 577 -1.13 -10.62 5.61
N LEU A 578 -0.95 -10.07 4.42
CA LEU A 578 -1.81 -10.32 3.26
C LEU A 578 -1.73 -11.80 2.83
N ILE A 579 -0.53 -12.37 2.77
CA ILE A 579 -0.36 -13.82 2.52
C ILE A 579 -1.05 -14.64 3.61
N ALA A 580 -0.88 -14.28 4.89
CA ALA A 580 -1.55 -14.98 5.97
C ALA A 580 -3.08 -14.90 5.87
N ASN A 581 -3.65 -13.74 5.50
CA ASN A 581 -5.08 -13.62 5.23
C ASN A 581 -5.52 -14.50 4.05
N ALA A 582 -4.73 -14.56 2.97
CA ALA A 582 -5.04 -15.43 1.83
C ALA A 582 -5.06 -16.91 2.22
N VAL A 583 -4.10 -17.36 3.03
CA VAL A 583 -4.07 -18.73 3.59
C VAL A 583 -5.31 -19.00 4.44
N ILE A 584 -5.65 -18.07 5.33
CA ILE A 584 -6.81 -18.19 6.23
C ILE A 584 -8.11 -18.22 5.43
N TYR A 585 -8.26 -17.34 4.45
CA TYR A 585 -9.41 -17.29 3.55
C TYR A 585 -9.56 -18.61 2.80
N PHE A 586 -8.50 -19.09 2.16
CA PHE A 586 -8.51 -20.35 1.42
C PHE A 586 -8.97 -21.53 2.30
N ASN A 587 -8.38 -21.66 3.50
CA ASN A 587 -8.78 -22.73 4.42
C ASN A 587 -10.22 -22.56 4.92
N ALA A 588 -10.64 -21.33 5.22
CA ALA A 588 -11.99 -21.04 5.67
C ALA A 588 -13.02 -21.32 4.56
N GLU A 589 -12.69 -21.04 3.30
CA GLU A 589 -13.54 -21.31 2.13
C GLU A 589 -13.71 -22.82 1.91
N LEU A 590 -12.64 -23.60 2.03
CA LEU A 590 -12.71 -25.07 2.03
C LEU A 590 -13.60 -25.60 3.15
N LEU A 591 -13.39 -25.12 4.38
CA LEU A 591 -14.16 -25.55 5.54
C LEU A 591 -15.63 -25.13 5.45
N SER A 592 -15.91 -23.94 4.92
CA SER A 592 -17.28 -23.46 4.67
C SER A 592 -17.99 -24.30 3.64
N SER A 593 -17.31 -24.60 2.52
CA SER A 593 -17.87 -25.43 1.45
C SER A 593 -18.16 -26.86 1.94
N LEU A 594 -17.26 -27.44 2.74
CA LEU A 594 -17.50 -28.74 3.40
C LEU A 594 -18.66 -28.65 4.40
N PHE A 595 -18.74 -27.56 5.17
CA PHE A 595 -19.80 -27.35 6.15
C PHE A 595 -21.18 -27.23 5.48
N GLU A 596 -21.26 -26.47 4.39
CA GLU A 596 -22.47 -26.24 3.59
C GLU A 596 -22.92 -27.49 2.81
N ARG A 597 -21.97 -28.30 2.31
CA ARG A 597 -22.27 -29.61 1.72
C ARG A 597 -23.01 -30.52 2.70
N GLY A 598 -22.69 -30.41 3.99
CA GLY A 598 -23.20 -31.29 5.02
C GLY A 598 -22.65 -32.72 4.89
N ASP A 599 -23.26 -33.61 5.66
CA ASP A 599 -23.06 -35.05 5.55
C ASP A 599 -24.43 -35.74 5.39
N PRO A 600 -24.82 -36.11 4.16
CA PRO A 600 -26.11 -36.75 3.89
C PRO A 600 -26.31 -38.08 4.63
N ASP A 601 -25.22 -38.80 4.90
CA ASP A 601 -25.26 -40.11 5.55
C ASP A 601 -25.29 -40.00 7.09
N GLY A 602 -25.03 -38.80 7.63
CA GLY A 602 -25.06 -38.50 9.06
C GLY A 602 -24.02 -39.24 9.89
N LEU A 603 -22.97 -39.74 9.25
CA LEU A 603 -21.88 -40.50 9.86
C LEU A 603 -20.82 -39.59 10.51
N PHE A 604 -20.78 -38.32 10.12
CA PHE A 604 -19.83 -37.32 10.54
C PHE A 604 -20.51 -36.17 11.29
N GLU A 605 -19.97 -35.84 12.47
CA GLU A 605 -20.44 -34.70 13.26
C GLU A 605 -19.85 -33.40 12.69
N MET A 606 -20.67 -32.62 11.96
CA MET A 606 -20.24 -31.36 11.33
C MET A 606 -19.60 -30.35 12.32
N GLY A 607 -19.95 -30.42 13.60
CA GLY A 607 -19.32 -29.63 14.66
C GLY A 607 -17.82 -29.91 14.86
N GLN A 608 -17.29 -31.01 14.31
CA GLN A 608 -15.86 -31.30 14.33
C GLN A 608 -15.08 -30.43 13.33
N LEU A 609 -15.66 -30.04 12.19
CA LEU A 609 -15.01 -29.11 11.25
C LEU A 609 -14.71 -27.75 11.89
N VAL A 610 -15.61 -27.30 12.76
CA VAL A 610 -15.45 -26.05 13.52
C VAL A 610 -14.24 -26.09 14.47
N LYS A 611 -13.75 -27.29 14.84
CA LYS A 611 -12.53 -27.44 15.66
C LYS A 611 -11.25 -27.27 14.83
N ILE A 612 -11.34 -27.33 13.51
CA ILE A 612 -10.19 -27.15 12.61
C ILE A 612 -9.88 -25.65 12.52
N SER A 613 -8.64 -25.30 12.86
CA SER A 613 -8.16 -23.92 12.81
C SER A 613 -7.89 -23.51 11.35
N PRO A 614 -8.51 -22.43 10.84
CA PRO A 614 -8.28 -21.95 9.48
C PRO A 614 -6.87 -21.36 9.30
N VAL A 615 -6.11 -21.24 10.38
CA VAL A 615 -4.71 -20.78 10.36
C VAL A 615 -3.75 -21.87 9.88
N ALA A 616 -4.16 -23.15 9.82
CA ALA A 616 -3.26 -24.26 9.46
C ALA A 616 -2.56 -24.05 8.10
N TRP A 617 -1.29 -24.48 7.96
CA TRP A 617 -0.50 -24.17 6.76
C TRP A 617 0.46 -25.27 6.31
N GLN A 618 0.48 -26.43 6.98
CA GLN A 618 1.45 -27.48 6.63
C GLN A 618 1.24 -28.04 5.23
N HIS A 619 0.02 -27.95 4.70
CA HIS A 619 -0.34 -28.29 3.32
C HIS A 619 0.06 -27.23 2.29
N ILE A 620 0.56 -26.07 2.73
CA ILE A 620 0.95 -24.95 1.86
C ILE A 620 2.47 -24.89 1.76
N ASN A 621 2.98 -25.03 0.54
CA ASN A 621 4.40 -24.91 0.27
C ASN A 621 4.81 -23.44 0.02
N PHE A 622 5.63 -22.88 0.93
CA PHE A 622 6.20 -21.53 0.78
C PHE A 622 7.62 -21.53 0.15
N TYR A 623 8.13 -22.69 -0.25
CA TYR A 623 9.50 -22.88 -0.73
C TYR A 623 9.53 -23.42 -2.16
N GLY A 624 10.68 -23.28 -2.82
CA GLY A 624 10.92 -23.84 -4.15
C GLY A 624 10.98 -22.77 -5.23
N ARG A 625 10.71 -23.19 -6.47
CA ARG A 625 10.64 -22.31 -7.64
C ARG A 625 9.21 -21.82 -7.85
N PHE A 626 9.03 -20.56 -8.20
CA PHE A 626 7.71 -19.96 -8.47
C PHE A 626 7.52 -19.72 -9.97
N GLU A 627 6.30 -19.95 -10.46
CA GLU A 627 5.90 -19.69 -11.84
C GLU A 627 4.70 -18.74 -11.83
N PHE A 628 4.87 -17.55 -12.40
CA PHE A 628 3.91 -16.46 -12.39
C PHE A 628 3.42 -16.09 -13.79
N ASN A 629 4.12 -16.46 -14.86
CA ASN A 629 3.66 -16.22 -16.22
C ASN A 629 2.49 -17.13 -16.60
N ASP A 630 2.41 -18.31 -15.99
CA ASP A 630 1.32 -19.27 -16.17
C ASP A 630 0.57 -19.45 -14.84
N ILE A 631 -0.19 -18.43 -14.43
CA ILE A 631 -1.15 -18.56 -13.32
C ILE A 631 -2.37 -19.32 -13.87
N ALA A 632 -2.15 -20.53 -14.39
CA ALA A 632 -3.21 -21.48 -14.70
C ALA A 632 -3.80 -21.91 -13.35
N THR A 633 -4.97 -21.38 -13.00
CA THR A 633 -5.72 -21.90 -11.86
C THR A 633 -6.43 -23.16 -12.30
N THR A 634 -6.13 -24.28 -11.65
CA THR A 634 -6.98 -25.48 -11.63
C THR A 634 -7.05 -26.07 -10.23
N PHE A 635 -7.10 -25.22 -9.18
CA PHE A 635 -7.65 -25.69 -7.91
C PHE A 635 -9.11 -25.27 -7.86
N SER A 636 -10.00 -26.21 -8.13
CA SER A 636 -11.43 -26.04 -7.97
C SER A 636 -11.82 -26.46 -6.56
N VAL A 637 -12.30 -25.50 -5.76
CA VAL A 637 -12.83 -25.77 -4.41
C VAL A 637 -13.96 -26.80 -4.50
N ASP A 638 -14.84 -26.69 -5.49
CA ASP A 638 -15.97 -27.61 -5.67
C ASP A 638 -15.52 -29.04 -5.98
N GLU A 639 -14.51 -29.21 -6.84
CA GLU A 639 -13.97 -30.54 -7.16
C GLU A 639 -13.25 -31.15 -5.95
N PHE A 640 -12.46 -30.35 -5.24
CA PHE A 640 -11.81 -30.80 -4.01
C PHE A 640 -12.85 -31.23 -2.97
N VAL A 641 -13.84 -30.37 -2.70
CA VAL A 641 -14.91 -30.64 -1.74
C VAL A 641 -15.66 -31.91 -2.12
N LYS A 642 -15.96 -32.17 -3.40
CA LYS A 642 -16.58 -33.43 -3.85
C LYS A 642 -15.70 -34.66 -3.62
N SER A 643 -14.39 -34.52 -3.69
CA SER A 643 -13.44 -35.62 -3.50
C SER A 643 -13.21 -36.01 -2.03
N VAL A 644 -13.54 -35.12 -1.08
CA VAL A 644 -13.33 -35.35 0.35
C VAL A 644 -14.38 -36.30 0.91
N ASP A 645 -13.92 -37.44 1.40
CA ASP A 645 -14.69 -38.35 2.23
C ASP A 645 -14.63 -37.91 3.70
N LEU A 646 -15.78 -37.53 4.26
CA LEU A 646 -15.87 -37.07 5.65
C LEU A 646 -15.71 -38.21 6.66
N ALA A 647 -16.03 -39.45 6.29
CA ALA A 647 -15.96 -40.60 7.19
C ALA A 647 -14.52 -40.93 7.60
N THR A 648 -13.53 -40.52 6.79
CA THR A 648 -12.10 -40.81 6.99
C THR A 648 -11.30 -39.61 7.52
N LEU A 649 -11.92 -38.44 7.69
CA LEU A 649 -11.20 -37.18 7.96
C LEU A 649 -10.46 -37.14 9.33
N PHE A 650 -10.86 -37.99 10.28
CA PHE A 650 -10.28 -38.08 11.63
C PHE A 650 -9.93 -39.51 12.05
N THR A 651 -9.84 -40.45 11.11
CA THR A 651 -9.59 -41.87 11.41
C THR A 651 -8.11 -42.26 11.43
N ASP A 652 -7.19 -41.32 11.17
CA ASP A 652 -5.73 -41.54 11.18
C ASP A 652 -4.99 -40.67 12.22
#